data_AF-A0A855X749-F1
#
_entry.id   AF-A0A855X749-F1
#
_cell.length_a   1.000
_cell.length_b   1.000
_cell.length_c   1.000
_cell.angle_alpha   90.00
_cell.angle_beta   90.00
_cell.angle_gamma   90.00
#
_symmetry.space_group_name_H-M   'P 1'
#
loop_
_entity.id
_entity.type
_entity.pdbx_description
1 polymer ?
#
loop_
_entity_poly.entity_id
_entity_poly.type
_entity_poly.pdbx_seq_one_letter_code
_entity_poly.pdbx_strand_id
1 'polypeptide(L)'
;MKRLQVSEKRLPAFGRVVCRWFSGGVPALMIIWLAGLVSAGPSVFAQTPAPPGVDVLHRQTKEKPKLDRDTRDLADEYAELLINLDDIMFNYNIYLREYSDDVVIKLRPSLEKLRRELDSMKFVHDQQLLADQLSKSAEELKKTELHIRDSKTIYPMRLYRLIQSLRREITSLDDLLQDDILPRLEENDADRQAIQAYVSSVLADALRSSRDERTVRVTVLQDSLAKTIEMARLKVESKKQQMEAKRLESEAKAPGVVVIPPIPDVKVVPPIPPSPWALVGKASGSGLLREFGDTVSSVSPATPIRIANRYGSTEVVGWDDDVITATWTIEVQGSTRQQERAFADSAKLEVRKLPDGYTVAPVFMQPTDRSGRFIQNELVVYVPARSPVTIANTFGEINASGLEAGVQASTNYADAEFTAIKGRIDITCSMGELTVSTCEGPIKLVNSYSPVTVDECVGEMTIANAYAQVTVNDSRGNLTIKNSGSVTVNDHQGNLSIDNSLGPIEVTGLDGDLDATNRYQPIVVRDITGSVKLDGAYSTLDLSNVRGDAQAFNKFGMIKAEGLSGPLILNNENGSTIIALDDLLRGTSRITGSFGNITVSVPQSANLLLLANTNGSINTDLPMQITTGDEKSRGVLKLGRS
;
A
#
# COMPACT_ATOMS: atom_id res chain seq x y z
N MET A 1 76.35 31.90 -17.30
CA MET A 1 77.09 31.93 -16.01
C MET A 1 76.91 30.59 -15.29
N LYS A 2 77.83 30.27 -14.36
CA LYS A 2 78.03 29.03 -13.54
C LYS A 2 76.79 28.11 -13.31
N ARG A 3 76.86 26.77 -13.46
CA ARG A 3 77.67 25.72 -12.74
C ARG A 3 77.25 25.58 -11.24
N LEU A 4 77.23 24.42 -10.56
CA LEU A 4 77.45 22.99 -10.87
C LEU A 4 76.92 22.10 -9.69
N GLN A 5 76.51 20.87 -10.01
CA GLN A 5 76.68 19.54 -9.35
C GLN A 5 77.18 19.32 -7.88
N VAL A 6 77.08 18.03 -7.46
CA VAL A 6 77.89 17.25 -6.47
C VAL A 6 77.27 17.14 -5.06
N SER A 7 77.37 16.04 -4.27
CA SER A 7 77.29 14.57 -4.50
C SER A 7 77.33 13.81 -3.15
N GLU A 8 76.84 12.56 -3.10
CA GLU A 8 77.35 11.40 -2.32
C GLU A 8 77.59 11.41 -0.78
N LYS A 9 77.26 10.24 -0.16
CA LYS A 9 77.96 9.53 0.96
C LYS A 9 77.97 10.17 2.38
N ARG A 10 78.12 9.42 3.49
CA ARG A 10 77.75 8.04 3.91
C ARG A 10 78.13 7.87 5.41
N LEU A 11 77.23 7.35 6.26
CA LEU A 11 77.53 6.56 7.50
C LEU A 11 78.32 7.28 8.64
N PRO A 12 78.44 6.77 9.90
CA PRO A 12 78.45 5.36 10.39
C PRO A 12 77.47 5.10 11.59
N ALA A 13 77.45 4.00 12.38
CA ALA A 13 78.31 2.81 12.55
C ALA A 13 77.60 1.64 13.32
N PHE A 14 78.13 0.39 13.21
CA PHE A 14 78.01 -0.80 14.11
C PHE A 14 76.62 -1.34 14.60
N GLY A 15 76.35 -2.65 14.73
CA GLY A 15 77.09 -3.89 14.38
C GLY A 15 76.52 -5.19 15.04
N ARG A 16 76.86 -6.38 14.48
CA ARG A 16 76.50 -7.80 14.86
C ARG A 16 75.10 -8.30 14.41
N VAL A 17 74.82 -9.49 13.81
CA VAL A 17 75.50 -10.80 13.51
C VAL A 17 75.37 -11.90 14.60
N VAL A 18 74.93 -13.17 14.38
CA VAL A 18 74.04 -13.83 13.37
C VAL A 18 73.70 -15.30 13.81
N CYS A 19 72.62 -15.94 13.28
CA CYS A 19 72.27 -17.39 13.35
C CYS A 19 71.93 -17.99 14.75
N ARG A 20 71.16 -19.09 14.96
CA ARG A 20 70.28 -19.98 14.14
C ARG A 20 69.37 -20.84 15.08
N TRP A 21 68.28 -21.42 14.53
CA TRP A 21 67.58 -22.70 14.91
C TRP A 21 66.42 -22.79 15.94
N PHE A 22 65.31 -23.45 15.48
CA PHE A 22 64.20 -24.17 16.18
C PHE A 22 63.28 -23.36 17.14
N SER A 23 61.97 -23.62 17.32
CA SER A 23 61.02 -24.59 16.70
C SER A 23 59.54 -24.25 16.99
N GLY A 24 58.61 -24.74 16.14
CA GLY A 24 57.15 -24.84 16.40
C GLY A 24 56.32 -23.61 15.99
N GLY A 25 55.10 -23.75 15.44
CA GLY A 25 54.36 -24.95 15.05
C GLY A 25 52.86 -24.64 14.86
N VAL A 26 52.39 -24.64 13.61
CA VAL A 26 50.97 -24.36 13.26
C VAL A 26 50.15 -25.66 13.27
N PRO A 27 48.97 -25.71 13.90
CA PRO A 27 48.04 -26.82 13.72
C PRO A 27 47.07 -26.54 12.56
N ALA A 28 47.16 -27.36 11.51
CA ALA A 28 46.01 -27.66 10.65
C ALA A 28 45.37 -28.97 11.15
N LEU A 29 44.06 -29.12 11.01
CA LEU A 29 43.38 -30.39 11.29
C LEU A 29 42.54 -30.83 10.08
N MET A 30 42.87 -32.03 9.59
CA MET A 30 42.34 -32.61 8.37
C MET A 30 41.02 -33.36 8.57
N ILE A 31 40.28 -33.44 7.47
CA ILE A 31 39.23 -34.42 7.21
C ILE A 31 39.85 -35.83 7.15
N ILE A 32 39.26 -36.81 7.84
CA ILE A 32 39.50 -38.24 7.57
C ILE A 32 38.15 -38.97 7.50
N TRP A 33 37.92 -39.63 6.36
CA TRP A 33 36.94 -40.69 6.18
C TRP A 33 37.62 -42.04 6.44
N LEU A 34 36.92 -43.00 7.05
CA LEU A 34 37.28 -44.42 6.98
C LEU A 34 36.04 -45.30 7.15
N ALA A 35 35.97 -46.38 6.40
CA ALA A 35 34.78 -47.21 6.22
C ALA A 35 35.00 -48.67 6.65
N GLY A 36 33.90 -49.38 6.91
CA GLY A 36 33.85 -50.84 7.02
C GLY A 36 32.71 -51.32 7.95
N LEU A 37 32.12 -52.51 7.76
CA LEU A 37 32.06 -53.37 6.57
C LEU A 37 30.84 -54.32 6.69
N VAL A 38 30.25 -54.65 5.54
CA VAL A 38 29.05 -55.49 5.28
C VAL A 38 28.89 -56.79 6.10
N SER A 39 27.66 -57.13 6.52
CA SER A 39 27.13 -58.52 6.41
C SER A 39 25.58 -58.65 6.48
N ALA A 40 25.05 -59.54 5.62
CA ALA A 40 23.75 -60.29 5.62
C ALA A 40 22.50 -59.71 6.32
N GLY A 41 21.32 -59.58 5.68
CA GLY A 41 20.54 -60.64 5.02
C GLY A 41 19.19 -60.86 5.76
N PRO A 42 18.06 -61.20 5.11
CA PRO A 42 16.71 -60.99 5.69
C PRO A 42 16.00 -62.26 6.20
N SER A 43 15.03 -62.10 7.11
CA SER A 43 13.97 -63.09 7.37
C SER A 43 12.71 -62.47 7.98
N VAL A 44 11.56 -63.12 7.73
CA VAL A 44 10.19 -62.61 7.91
C VAL A 44 9.46 -63.41 9.02
N PHE A 45 8.35 -62.86 9.55
CA PHE A 45 7.35 -63.48 10.43
C PHE A 45 7.74 -63.79 11.89
N ALA A 46 7.16 -63.03 12.84
CA ALA A 46 6.16 -63.54 13.79
C ALA A 46 5.56 -62.39 14.67
N GLN A 47 4.40 -62.66 15.27
CA GLN A 47 3.48 -61.68 15.89
C GLN A 47 3.81 -61.30 17.35
N THR A 48 3.63 -60.01 17.70
CA THR A 48 3.20 -59.45 19.02
C THR A 48 4.07 -59.68 20.29
N PRO A 49 3.91 -58.87 21.37
CA PRO A 49 3.14 -57.63 21.56
C PRO A 49 4.04 -56.39 21.84
N ALA A 50 3.43 -55.21 22.06
CA ALA A 50 4.16 -53.94 22.24
C ALA A 50 4.83 -53.78 23.62
N PRO A 51 6.07 -53.24 23.69
CA PRO A 51 6.67 -52.73 24.93
C PRO A 51 6.31 -51.23 25.16
N PRO A 52 6.20 -50.78 26.42
CA PRO A 52 5.92 -49.38 26.75
C PRO A 52 7.18 -48.50 26.68
N GLY A 53 6.99 -47.18 26.56
CA GLY A 53 8.07 -46.20 26.68
C GLY A 53 8.58 -45.62 25.36
N VAL A 54 7.70 -44.96 24.61
CA VAL A 54 8.15 -43.82 23.80
C VAL A 54 8.10 -42.61 24.72
N ASP A 55 9.26 -42.08 25.08
CA ASP A 55 9.37 -40.88 25.90
C ASP A 55 8.93 -39.67 25.04
N VAL A 56 7.64 -39.35 25.13
CA VAL A 56 7.07 -38.19 24.45
C VAL A 56 7.69 -36.96 25.09
N LEU A 57 8.52 -36.28 24.29
CA LEU A 57 9.00 -34.91 24.50
C LEU A 57 7.96 -34.12 25.30
N HIS A 58 8.26 -33.87 26.58
CA HIS A 58 7.37 -33.18 27.49
C HIS A 58 7.13 -31.76 26.99
N ARG A 59 6.12 -31.62 26.14
CA ARG A 59 5.55 -30.34 25.73
C ARG A 59 4.75 -29.82 26.91
N GLN A 60 5.47 -29.32 27.92
CA GLN A 60 4.88 -28.55 29.02
C GLN A 60 4.32 -27.25 28.45
N THR A 61 3.13 -27.32 27.87
CA THR A 61 2.19 -26.21 27.94
C THR A 61 1.93 -25.97 29.42
N LYS A 62 2.62 -24.99 30.01
CA LYS A 62 2.22 -24.46 31.32
C LYS A 62 0.76 -24.03 31.18
N GLU A 63 -0.15 -24.71 31.86
CA GLU A 63 -1.53 -24.23 31.94
C GLU A 63 -1.49 -22.83 32.55
N LYS A 64 -2.15 -21.85 31.89
CA LYS A 64 -2.24 -20.50 32.44
C LYS A 64 -2.91 -20.59 33.82
N PRO A 65 -2.34 -19.97 34.88
CA PRO A 65 -2.92 -20.05 36.21
C PRO A 65 -4.36 -19.52 36.18
N LYS A 66 -5.26 -20.21 36.87
CA LYS A 66 -6.66 -19.78 37.00
C LYS A 66 -6.73 -18.61 37.97
N LEU A 67 -6.80 -17.41 37.41
CA LEU A 67 -7.07 -16.16 38.10
C LEU A 67 -8.58 -15.90 38.13
N ASP A 68 -9.05 -15.12 39.11
CA ASP A 68 -10.38 -14.53 39.05
C ASP A 68 -10.45 -13.48 37.92
N ARG A 69 -11.67 -13.05 37.55
CA ARG A 69 -11.88 -12.13 36.43
C ARG A 69 -11.11 -10.82 36.59
N ASP A 70 -11.28 -10.15 37.73
CA ASP A 70 -10.72 -8.80 37.93
C ASP A 70 -9.18 -8.86 38.05
N THR A 71 -8.65 -9.90 38.72
CA THR A 71 -7.22 -10.19 38.81
C THR A 71 -6.61 -10.55 37.46
N ARG A 72 -7.39 -11.19 36.58
CA ARG A 72 -6.98 -11.52 35.21
C ARG A 72 -6.96 -10.28 34.33
N ASP A 73 -7.99 -9.44 34.38
CA ASP A 73 -8.09 -8.23 33.56
C ASP A 73 -6.88 -7.30 33.90
N LEU A 74 -6.52 -7.14 35.18
CA LEU A 74 -5.28 -6.47 35.62
C LEU A 74 -3.99 -7.12 35.08
N ALA A 75 -3.94 -8.46 35.01
CA ALA A 75 -2.79 -9.20 34.51
C ALA A 75 -2.65 -9.14 32.98
N ASP A 76 -3.77 -9.09 32.25
CA ASP A 76 -3.80 -8.86 30.81
C ASP A 76 -3.37 -7.40 30.49
N GLU A 77 -3.88 -6.38 31.21
CA GLU A 77 -3.44 -4.97 31.10
C GLU A 77 -1.93 -4.78 31.35
N TYR A 78 -1.37 -5.41 32.40
CA TYR A 78 0.06 -5.31 32.67
C TYR A 78 0.93 -6.05 31.64
N ALA A 79 0.43 -7.14 31.07
CA ALA A 79 1.08 -7.80 29.95
C ALA A 79 1.08 -6.92 28.69
N GLU A 80 -0.03 -6.24 28.39
CA GLU A 80 -0.14 -5.31 27.26
C GLU A 80 0.81 -4.11 27.41
N LEU A 81 0.97 -3.54 28.61
CA LEU A 81 1.95 -2.48 28.88
C LEU A 81 3.38 -2.94 28.53
N LEU A 82 3.78 -4.14 28.95
CA LEU A 82 5.11 -4.69 28.69
C LEU A 82 5.33 -5.04 27.20
N ILE A 83 4.27 -5.47 26.49
CA ILE A 83 4.31 -5.72 25.04
C ILE A 83 4.46 -4.39 24.28
N ASN A 84 3.66 -3.37 24.62
CA ASN A 84 3.76 -2.04 24.06
C ASN A 84 5.17 -1.45 24.27
N LEU A 85 5.77 -1.66 25.45
CA LEU A 85 7.15 -1.24 25.71
C LEU A 85 8.18 -1.95 24.81
N ASP A 86 8.04 -3.25 24.51
CA ASP A 86 8.95 -3.92 23.56
C ASP A 86 8.81 -3.34 22.14
N ASP A 87 7.59 -3.11 21.67
CA ASP A 87 7.35 -2.57 20.33
C ASP A 87 7.85 -1.13 20.18
N ILE A 88 7.68 -0.27 21.19
CA ILE A 88 8.29 1.07 21.22
C ILE A 88 9.83 0.93 21.20
N MET A 89 10.41 0.11 22.08
CA MET A 89 11.87 -0.10 22.12
C MET A 89 12.42 -0.67 20.80
N PHE A 90 11.66 -1.51 20.10
CA PHE A 90 12.04 -2.08 18.81
C PHE A 90 11.96 -1.04 17.70
N ASN A 91 10.81 -0.38 17.53
CA ASN A 91 10.56 0.58 16.46
C ASN A 91 11.52 1.78 16.55
N TYR A 92 11.67 2.38 17.73
CA TYR A 92 12.55 3.54 17.89
C TYR A 92 14.04 3.19 17.82
N ASN A 93 14.46 1.96 18.14
CA ASN A 93 15.82 1.51 17.87
C ASN A 93 16.09 1.38 16.36
N ILE A 94 15.09 1.05 15.53
CA ILE A 94 15.23 1.11 14.07
C ILE A 94 15.38 2.57 13.62
N TYR A 95 14.45 3.46 14.03
CA TYR A 95 14.47 4.86 13.60
C TYR A 95 15.72 5.63 14.09
N LEU A 96 16.22 5.36 15.29
CA LEU A 96 17.42 5.98 15.86
C LEU A 96 18.75 5.41 15.32
N ARG A 97 18.73 4.41 14.43
CA ARG A 97 19.94 3.95 13.72
C ARG A 97 20.32 4.82 12.53
N GLU A 98 19.36 5.55 11.95
CA GLU A 98 19.61 6.46 10.83
C GLU A 98 20.40 7.72 11.25
N TYR A 99 20.49 7.98 12.56
CA TYR A 99 21.10 9.18 13.14
C TYR A 99 22.41 8.83 13.85
N SER A 100 23.50 9.49 13.42
CA SER A 100 24.83 9.40 14.04
C SER A 100 25.15 10.58 14.96
N ASP A 101 24.14 11.38 15.31
CA ASP A 101 24.27 12.58 16.14
C ASP A 101 24.71 12.25 17.58
N ASP A 102 25.48 13.16 18.19
CA ASP A 102 26.04 12.98 19.54
C ASP A 102 24.95 12.79 20.62
N VAL A 103 23.79 13.42 20.41
CA VAL A 103 22.60 13.29 21.26
C VAL A 103 22.04 11.85 21.23
N VAL A 104 22.00 11.22 20.05
CA VAL A 104 21.52 9.85 19.89
C VAL A 104 22.53 8.84 20.46
N ILE A 105 23.83 9.12 20.32
CA ILE A 105 24.90 8.31 20.92
C ILE A 105 24.81 8.33 22.46
N LYS A 106 24.46 9.46 23.07
CA LYS A 106 24.27 9.60 24.53
C LYS A 106 23.00 8.91 25.05
N LEU A 107 21.93 8.89 24.26
CA LEU A 107 20.64 8.29 24.61
C LEU A 107 20.60 6.76 24.44
N ARG A 108 21.33 6.22 23.47
CA ARG A 108 21.31 4.78 23.14
C ARG A 108 21.57 3.85 24.34
N PRO A 109 22.52 4.11 25.27
CA PRO A 109 22.79 3.23 26.41
C PRO A 109 21.63 3.07 27.40
N SER A 110 20.79 4.09 27.62
CA SER A 110 19.64 3.97 28.54
C SER A 110 18.48 3.19 27.90
N LEU A 111 18.20 3.41 26.62
CA LEU A 111 17.23 2.59 25.86
C LEU A 111 17.68 1.12 25.74
N GLU A 112 18.98 0.87 25.50
CA GLU A 112 19.55 -0.49 25.51
C GLU A 112 19.58 -1.13 26.91
N LYS A 113 19.53 -0.34 28.00
CA LYS A 113 19.36 -0.86 29.36
C LYS A 113 17.92 -1.34 29.56
N LEU A 114 16.93 -0.47 29.31
CA LEU A 114 15.50 -0.80 29.39
C LEU A 114 15.20 -2.11 28.63
N ARG A 115 15.62 -2.19 27.36
CA ARG A 115 15.39 -3.36 26.53
C ARG A 115 16.00 -4.65 27.11
N ARG A 116 17.23 -4.61 27.62
CA ARG A 116 17.87 -5.79 28.24
C ARG A 116 17.18 -6.26 29.51
N GLU A 117 16.58 -5.34 30.26
CA GLU A 117 15.85 -5.66 31.49
C GLU A 117 14.44 -6.20 31.19
N LEU A 118 13.82 -5.76 30.09
CA LEU A 118 12.61 -6.36 29.51
C LEU A 118 12.87 -7.77 28.95
N ASP A 119 13.93 -7.94 28.14
CA ASP A 119 14.36 -9.23 27.57
C ASP A 119 14.73 -10.27 28.66
N SER A 120 15.11 -9.82 29.87
CA SER A 120 15.40 -10.68 31.03
C SER A 120 14.22 -10.83 32.01
N MET A 121 13.02 -10.37 31.62
CA MET A 121 11.77 -10.45 32.39
C MET A 121 11.83 -9.83 33.80
N LYS A 122 12.81 -8.94 34.07
CA LYS A 122 12.97 -8.34 35.41
C LYS A 122 11.75 -7.52 35.82
N PHE A 123 11.20 -6.76 34.88
CA PHE A 123 10.03 -5.91 35.12
C PHE A 123 8.79 -6.72 35.52
N VAL A 124 8.65 -7.98 35.08
CA VAL A 124 7.55 -8.85 35.55
C VAL A 124 7.63 -9.07 37.07
N HIS A 125 8.84 -9.21 37.60
CA HIS A 125 9.06 -9.49 39.03
C HIS A 125 9.18 -8.23 39.90
N ASP A 126 9.64 -7.12 39.33
CA ASP A 126 9.89 -5.85 40.00
C ASP A 126 9.24 -4.69 39.23
N GLN A 127 8.00 -4.38 39.62
CA GLN A 127 7.17 -3.36 38.98
C GLN A 127 7.61 -1.93 39.36
N GLN A 128 8.19 -1.75 40.54
CA GLN A 128 8.69 -0.44 41.01
C GLN A 128 10.00 -0.08 40.28
N LEU A 129 10.87 -1.06 40.00
CA LEU A 129 12.03 -0.88 39.11
C LEU A 129 11.64 -0.47 37.68
N LEU A 130 10.46 -0.90 37.19
CA LEU A 130 9.94 -0.47 35.89
C LEU A 130 9.57 1.02 35.92
N ALA A 131 8.77 1.46 36.91
CA ALA A 131 8.37 2.86 37.06
C ALA A 131 9.58 3.80 37.21
N ASP A 132 10.54 3.46 38.08
CA ASP A 132 11.79 4.21 38.25
C ASP A 132 12.55 4.39 36.92
N GLN A 133 12.54 3.37 36.05
CA GLN A 133 13.25 3.42 34.77
C GLN A 133 12.48 4.10 33.65
N LEU A 134 11.15 3.98 33.61
CA LEU A 134 10.30 4.73 32.67
C LEU A 134 10.38 6.22 32.99
N SER A 135 10.16 6.62 34.24
CA SER A 135 10.22 8.01 34.68
C SER A 135 11.58 8.65 34.42
N LYS A 136 12.67 7.94 34.77
CA LYS A 136 14.04 8.41 34.46
C LYS A 136 14.27 8.56 32.95
N SER A 137 13.79 7.62 32.13
CA SER A 137 13.97 7.66 30.68
C SER A 137 13.14 8.78 30.04
N ALA A 138 11.93 9.04 30.53
CA ALA A 138 11.12 10.18 30.13
C ALA A 138 11.81 11.51 30.47
N GLU A 139 12.48 11.61 31.62
CA GLU A 139 13.24 12.80 32.01
C GLU A 139 14.51 13.00 31.15
N GLU A 140 15.26 11.93 30.87
CA GLU A 140 16.41 11.97 29.94
C GLU A 140 15.96 12.41 28.54
N LEU A 141 14.86 11.85 28.02
CA LEU A 141 14.26 12.24 26.74
C LEU A 141 13.77 13.70 26.73
N LYS A 142 13.23 14.20 27.84
CA LYS A 142 12.80 15.61 27.97
C LYS A 142 13.98 16.57 27.89
N LYS A 143 15.09 16.25 28.59
CA LYS A 143 16.36 17.01 28.51
C LYS A 143 16.92 16.99 27.09
N THR A 144 16.83 15.85 26.42
CA THR A 144 17.26 15.60 25.03
C THR A 144 16.43 16.39 24.02
N GLU A 145 15.09 16.39 24.14
CA GLU A 145 14.17 17.18 23.31
C GLU A 145 14.46 18.67 23.42
N LEU A 146 14.64 19.19 24.64
CA LEU A 146 14.95 20.60 24.88
C LEU A 146 16.30 21.01 24.28
N HIS A 147 17.35 20.20 24.47
CA HIS A 147 18.67 20.46 23.87
C HIS A 147 18.61 20.54 22.34
N ILE A 148 17.88 19.63 21.69
CA ILE A 148 17.67 19.66 20.23
C ILE A 148 16.89 20.91 19.81
N ARG A 149 15.79 21.22 20.52
CA ARG A 149 14.91 22.37 20.22
C ARG A 149 15.63 23.70 20.32
N ASP A 150 16.48 23.86 21.32
CA ASP A 150 17.18 25.10 21.59
C ASP A 150 18.40 25.27 20.64
N SER A 151 18.96 24.15 20.15
CA SER A 151 20.06 24.08 19.17
C SER A 151 19.63 24.21 17.70
N LYS A 152 18.50 24.86 17.39
CA LYS A 152 17.69 24.90 16.12
C LYS A 152 18.37 24.73 14.75
N THR A 153 19.67 25.00 14.61
CA THR A 153 20.45 24.91 13.36
C THR A 153 21.32 23.66 13.24
N ILE A 154 21.53 22.90 14.32
CA ILE A 154 22.48 21.78 14.37
C ILE A 154 21.82 20.44 13.98
N TYR A 155 20.62 20.19 14.47
CA TYR A 155 19.95 18.88 14.33
C TYR A 155 18.74 18.95 13.37
N PRO A 156 18.46 17.87 12.61
CA PRO A 156 17.34 17.85 11.67
C PRO A 156 15.98 17.82 12.40
N MET A 157 15.00 18.57 11.91
CA MET A 157 13.64 18.62 12.51
C MET A 157 12.91 17.26 12.55
N ARG A 158 13.35 16.27 11.74
CA ARG A 158 12.86 14.88 11.84
C ARG A 158 13.30 14.21 13.14
N LEU A 159 14.56 14.39 13.56
CA LEU A 159 15.09 13.86 14.82
C LEU A 159 14.38 14.47 16.04
N TYR A 160 14.10 15.78 16.00
CA TYR A 160 13.31 16.46 17.03
C TYR A 160 11.92 15.82 17.20
N ARG A 161 11.18 15.62 16.08
CA ARG A 161 9.85 14.99 16.10
C ARG A 161 9.91 13.54 16.58
N LEU A 162 10.94 12.79 16.17
CA LEU A 162 11.13 11.39 16.58
C LEU A 162 11.33 11.27 18.11
N ILE A 163 12.23 12.08 18.69
CA ILE A 163 12.49 12.09 20.14
C ILE A 163 11.29 12.63 20.92
N GLN A 164 10.57 13.62 20.38
CA GLN A 164 9.31 14.10 20.96
C GLN A 164 8.22 13.01 20.98
N SER A 165 8.11 12.19 19.93
CA SER A 165 7.15 11.08 19.88
C SER A 165 7.52 9.97 20.86
N LEU A 166 8.78 9.53 20.86
CA LEU A 166 9.29 8.55 21.82
C LEU A 166 9.06 8.99 23.27
N ARG A 167 9.29 10.28 23.59
CA ARG A 167 9.00 10.79 24.93
C ARG A 167 7.52 10.69 25.28
N ARG A 168 6.62 11.08 24.38
CA ARG A 168 5.17 11.01 24.63
C ARG A 168 4.71 9.58 24.89
N GLU A 169 5.21 8.63 24.13
CA GLU A 169 4.86 7.21 24.28
C GLU A 169 5.41 6.64 25.60
N ILE A 170 6.68 6.91 25.96
CA ILE A 170 7.22 6.48 27.26
C ILE A 170 6.50 7.17 28.43
N THR A 171 6.21 8.47 28.34
CA THR A 171 5.41 9.16 29.37
C THR A 171 4.02 8.54 29.50
N SER A 172 3.34 8.23 28.39
CA SER A 172 2.03 7.58 28.44
C SER A 172 2.05 6.19 29.08
N LEU A 173 3.17 5.44 28.99
CA LEU A 173 3.32 4.17 29.70
C LEU A 173 3.69 4.36 31.18
N ASP A 174 4.46 5.41 31.52
CA ASP A 174 4.78 5.77 32.91
C ASP A 174 3.50 6.20 33.65
N ASP A 175 2.70 7.09 33.03
CA ASP A 175 1.41 7.55 33.54
C ASP A 175 0.45 6.36 33.78
N LEU A 176 0.27 5.47 32.79
CA LEU A 176 -0.61 4.29 32.91
C LEU A 176 -0.11 3.28 33.97
N LEU A 177 1.20 3.13 34.12
CA LEU A 177 1.78 2.28 35.15
C LEU A 177 1.53 2.84 36.55
N GLN A 178 1.70 4.15 36.76
CA GLN A 178 1.63 4.79 38.08
C GLN A 178 0.19 5.10 38.52
N ASP A 179 -0.68 5.55 37.61
CA ASP A 179 -2.04 6.00 37.95
C ASP A 179 -3.06 4.84 38.04
N ASP A 180 -2.85 3.73 37.32
CA ASP A 180 -3.83 2.63 37.19
C ASP A 180 -3.26 1.29 37.68
N ILE A 181 -2.17 0.81 37.07
CA ILE A 181 -1.68 -0.55 37.29
C ILE A 181 -1.03 -0.75 38.67
N LEU A 182 -0.13 0.14 39.10
CA LEU A 182 0.55 -0.01 40.40
C LEU A 182 -0.43 0.02 41.60
N PRO A 183 -1.39 0.95 41.71
CA PRO A 183 -2.38 0.94 42.78
C PRO A 183 -3.18 -0.37 42.83
N ARG A 184 -3.67 -0.84 41.68
CA ARG A 184 -4.44 -2.09 41.58
C ARG A 184 -3.61 -3.33 41.89
N LEU A 185 -2.30 -3.31 41.64
CA LEU A 185 -1.37 -4.37 42.05
C LEU A 185 -1.11 -4.38 43.56
N GLU A 186 -1.02 -3.20 44.20
CA GLU A 186 -0.88 -3.08 45.65
C GLU A 186 -2.16 -3.53 46.39
N GLU A 187 -3.34 -3.25 45.84
CA GLU A 187 -4.61 -3.78 46.36
C GLU A 187 -4.72 -5.32 46.23
N ASN A 188 -4.10 -5.91 45.21
CA ASN A 188 -4.13 -7.36 44.91
C ASN A 188 -2.83 -8.09 45.27
N ASP A 189 -2.09 -7.61 46.29
CA ASP A 189 -0.77 -8.12 46.69
C ASP A 189 -0.77 -9.64 47.02
N ALA A 190 -1.91 -10.18 47.43
CA ALA A 190 -2.10 -11.62 47.71
C ALA A 190 -1.97 -12.50 46.44
N ASP A 191 -2.45 -12.02 45.28
CA ASP A 191 -2.42 -12.74 44.01
C ASP A 191 -1.18 -12.40 43.17
N ARG A 192 -0.29 -11.53 43.66
CA ARG A 192 0.88 -11.01 42.93
C ARG A 192 1.74 -12.11 42.30
N GLN A 193 1.94 -13.25 42.96
CA GLN A 193 2.68 -14.38 42.38
C GLN A 193 1.94 -15.05 41.19
N ALA A 194 0.61 -15.13 41.25
CA ALA A 194 -0.21 -15.68 40.16
C ALA A 194 -0.27 -14.71 38.97
N ILE A 195 -0.39 -13.40 39.22
CA ILE A 195 -0.29 -12.33 38.22
C ILE A 195 1.07 -12.42 37.51
N GLN A 196 2.19 -12.48 38.26
CA GLN A 196 3.53 -12.61 37.68
C GLN A 196 3.69 -13.88 36.83
N ALA A 197 3.15 -15.02 37.27
CA ALA A 197 3.18 -16.27 36.52
C ALA A 197 2.33 -16.20 35.23
N TYR A 198 1.22 -15.48 35.24
CA TYR A 198 0.39 -15.23 34.07
C TYR A 198 1.07 -14.29 33.07
N VAL A 199 1.50 -13.11 33.52
CA VAL A 199 2.16 -12.08 32.71
C VAL A 199 3.42 -12.62 32.05
N SER A 200 4.26 -13.37 32.78
CA SER A 200 5.45 -14.02 32.20
C SER A 200 5.10 -15.07 31.13
N SER A 201 3.95 -15.74 31.20
CA SER A 201 3.48 -16.65 30.15
C SER A 201 3.04 -15.90 28.89
N VAL A 202 2.22 -14.85 29.05
CA VAL A 202 1.71 -14.03 27.93
C VAL A 202 2.85 -13.29 27.23
N LEU A 203 3.74 -12.66 28.00
CA LEU A 203 4.91 -11.96 27.48
C LEU A 203 5.88 -12.92 26.77
N ALA A 204 6.08 -14.14 27.28
CA ALA A 204 6.93 -15.14 26.61
C ALA A 204 6.37 -15.55 25.24
N ASP A 205 5.06 -15.74 25.11
CA ASP A 205 4.44 -16.10 23.85
C ASP A 205 4.38 -14.93 22.86
N ALA A 206 4.11 -13.71 23.34
CA ALA A 206 4.16 -12.49 22.54
C ALA A 206 5.58 -12.20 22.00
N LEU A 207 6.60 -12.27 22.85
CA LEU A 207 8.00 -12.08 22.44
C LEU A 207 8.49 -13.17 21.47
N ARG A 208 7.97 -14.40 21.55
CA ARG A 208 8.24 -15.45 20.56
C ARG A 208 7.63 -15.10 19.20
N SER A 209 6.32 -14.84 19.16
CA SER A 209 5.61 -14.49 17.92
C SER A 209 6.25 -13.28 17.23
N SER A 210 6.53 -12.23 18.01
CA SER A 210 7.18 -11.00 17.54
C SER A 210 8.60 -11.27 17.02
N ARG A 211 9.42 -12.09 17.69
CA ARG A 211 10.77 -12.45 17.21
C ARG A 211 10.74 -13.32 15.95
N ASP A 212 9.79 -14.25 15.82
CA ASP A 212 9.65 -15.09 14.63
C ASP A 212 9.23 -14.24 13.42
N GLU A 213 8.22 -13.36 13.57
CA GLU A 213 7.84 -12.40 12.53
C GLU A 213 9.00 -11.47 12.14
N ARG A 214 9.70 -10.88 13.12
CA ARG A 214 10.83 -9.99 12.88
C ARG A 214 11.97 -10.74 12.17
N THR A 215 12.19 -12.02 12.46
CA THR A 215 13.21 -12.85 11.79
C THR A 215 12.82 -13.18 10.35
N VAL A 216 11.55 -13.53 10.10
CA VAL A 216 11.02 -13.73 8.73
C VAL A 216 11.10 -12.45 7.90
N ARG A 217 10.78 -11.29 8.48
CA ARG A 217 10.92 -10.00 7.77
C ARG A 217 12.38 -9.70 7.44
N VAL A 218 13.32 -9.94 8.35
CA VAL A 218 14.76 -9.70 8.10
C VAL A 218 15.31 -10.64 7.02
N THR A 219 14.95 -11.93 7.01
CA THR A 219 15.40 -12.84 5.96
C THR A 219 14.83 -12.48 4.59
N VAL A 220 13.53 -12.16 4.51
CA VAL A 220 12.88 -11.68 3.26
C VAL A 220 13.52 -10.38 2.75
N LEU A 221 13.86 -9.44 3.64
CA LEU A 221 14.55 -8.20 3.27
C LEU A 221 16.01 -8.41 2.84
N GLN A 222 16.73 -9.34 3.46
CA GLN A 222 18.09 -9.71 3.03
C GLN A 222 18.07 -10.37 1.64
N ASP A 223 17.10 -11.24 1.39
CA ASP A 223 16.90 -11.89 0.09
C ASP A 223 16.54 -10.89 -1.01
N SER A 224 15.65 -9.93 -0.72
CA SER A 224 15.28 -8.88 -1.67
C SER A 224 16.43 -7.91 -1.95
N LEU A 225 17.24 -7.58 -0.94
CA LEU A 225 18.43 -6.75 -1.09
C LEU A 225 19.51 -7.48 -1.91
N ALA A 226 19.74 -8.77 -1.67
CA ALA A 226 20.68 -9.59 -2.44
C ALA A 226 20.28 -9.64 -3.93
N LYS A 227 19.02 -9.93 -4.23
CA LYS A 227 18.45 -9.89 -5.60
C LYS A 227 18.59 -8.52 -6.25
N THR A 228 18.40 -7.44 -5.49
CA THR A 228 18.56 -6.06 -5.98
C THR A 228 20.01 -5.72 -6.31
N ILE A 229 20.96 -6.14 -5.46
CA ILE A 229 22.41 -5.97 -5.70
C ILE A 229 22.88 -6.79 -6.90
N GLU A 230 22.38 -8.01 -7.08
CA GLU A 230 22.68 -8.86 -8.24
C GLU A 230 22.14 -8.23 -9.54
N MET A 231 20.89 -7.78 -9.57
CA MET A 231 20.34 -7.05 -10.71
C MET A 231 21.11 -5.74 -11.01
N ALA A 232 21.59 -5.04 -9.99
CA ALA A 232 22.44 -3.86 -10.19
C ALA A 232 23.78 -4.22 -10.83
N ARG A 233 24.43 -5.33 -10.40
CA ARG A 233 25.66 -5.83 -11.04
C ARG A 233 25.44 -6.23 -12.50
N LEU A 234 24.37 -6.97 -12.80
CA LEU A 234 24.02 -7.37 -14.17
C LEU A 234 23.74 -6.16 -15.08
N LYS A 235 23.11 -5.10 -14.55
CA LYS A 235 22.93 -3.82 -15.26
C LYS A 235 24.25 -3.09 -15.54
N VAL A 236 25.22 -3.16 -14.62
CA VAL A 236 26.57 -2.59 -14.85
C VAL A 236 27.35 -3.39 -15.89
N GLU A 237 27.34 -4.71 -15.82
CA GLU A 237 28.08 -5.58 -16.75
C GLU A 237 27.54 -5.46 -18.19
N SER A 238 26.22 -5.49 -18.36
CA SER A 238 25.58 -5.27 -19.67
C SER A 238 25.87 -3.89 -20.26
N LYS A 239 25.85 -2.83 -19.44
CA LYS A 239 26.18 -1.47 -19.89
C LYS A 239 27.66 -1.34 -20.29
N LYS A 240 28.56 -2.05 -19.62
CA LYS A 240 29.98 -2.13 -19.95
C LYS A 240 30.19 -2.83 -21.30
N GLN A 241 29.54 -3.98 -21.53
CA GLN A 241 29.55 -4.68 -22.82
C GLN A 241 29.00 -3.80 -23.97
N GLN A 242 27.93 -3.04 -23.72
CA GLN A 242 27.38 -2.09 -24.72
C GLN A 242 28.35 -0.95 -25.06
N MET A 243 29.13 -0.43 -24.10
CA MET A 243 30.15 0.58 -24.40
C MET A 243 31.33 -0.01 -25.16
N GLU A 244 31.73 -1.24 -24.86
CA GLU A 244 32.82 -1.96 -25.53
C GLU A 244 32.46 -2.28 -26.99
N ALA A 245 31.22 -2.74 -27.24
CA ALA A 245 30.68 -2.93 -28.59
C ALA A 245 30.64 -1.62 -29.39
N LYS A 246 30.12 -0.52 -28.81
CA LYS A 246 30.09 0.80 -29.47
C LYS A 246 31.48 1.33 -29.79
N ARG A 247 32.48 1.02 -28.95
CA ARG A 247 33.87 1.42 -29.19
C ARG A 247 34.46 0.67 -30.39
N LEU A 248 34.30 -0.65 -30.44
CA LEU A 248 34.68 -1.48 -31.60
C LEU A 248 34.00 -1.02 -32.90
N GLU A 249 32.72 -0.66 -32.82
CA GLU A 249 31.94 -0.14 -33.96
C GLU A 249 32.42 1.26 -34.41
N SER A 250 32.89 2.10 -33.49
CA SER A 250 33.49 3.41 -33.80
C SER A 250 34.91 3.31 -34.38
N GLU A 251 35.70 2.33 -33.96
CA GLU A 251 37.05 2.06 -34.49
C GLU A 251 36.99 1.52 -35.95
N ALA A 252 35.84 1.00 -36.39
CA ALA A 252 35.63 0.43 -37.72
C ALA A 252 35.22 1.43 -38.83
N LYS A 253 35.02 2.72 -38.53
CA LYS A 253 34.57 3.74 -39.52
C LYS A 253 35.49 4.97 -39.59
N ALA A 254 36.44 4.92 -40.53
CA ALA A 254 37.17 6.08 -41.04
C ALA A 254 36.66 6.44 -42.47
N PRO A 255 36.76 7.71 -42.91
CA PRO A 255 35.77 8.29 -43.83
C PRO A 255 36.08 8.18 -45.32
N GLY A 256 35.01 8.06 -46.13
CA GLY A 256 35.04 8.17 -47.59
C GLY A 256 33.93 9.09 -48.12
N VAL A 257 34.34 10.15 -48.83
CA VAL A 257 33.62 11.12 -49.68
C VAL A 257 32.10 10.93 -49.88
N VAL A 258 31.33 11.99 -49.59
CA VAL A 258 29.89 12.12 -49.94
C VAL A 258 29.73 12.99 -51.19
N VAL A 259 28.91 12.52 -52.15
CA VAL A 259 28.43 13.30 -53.31
C VAL A 259 26.91 13.53 -53.14
N ILE A 260 26.45 14.75 -53.41
CA ILE A 260 25.04 15.17 -53.22
C ILE A 260 24.28 15.11 -54.56
N PRO A 261 23.13 14.41 -54.63
CA PRO A 261 22.11 14.62 -55.65
C PRO A 261 20.91 15.46 -55.13
N PRO A 262 20.10 16.07 -56.02
CA PRO A 262 19.16 17.14 -55.66
C PRO A 262 17.74 16.69 -55.25
N ILE A 263 17.00 17.65 -54.70
CA ILE A 263 15.64 17.60 -54.12
C ILE A 263 14.54 17.47 -55.19
N PRO A 264 13.42 16.81 -54.88
CA PRO A 264 12.12 17.19 -55.44
C PRO A 264 10.99 17.41 -54.41
N ASP A 265 10.26 18.50 -54.68
CA ASP A 265 8.85 18.84 -54.44
C ASP A 265 8.19 18.84 -53.04
N VAL A 266 7.69 20.04 -52.73
CA VAL A 266 6.92 20.43 -51.55
C VAL A 266 5.48 19.92 -51.62
N LYS A 267 4.96 19.40 -50.49
CA LYS A 267 3.51 19.26 -50.25
C LYS A 267 3.04 20.21 -49.15
N VAL A 268 1.75 20.51 -49.22
CA VAL A 268 1.00 21.60 -48.55
C VAL A 268 1.25 21.65 -47.04
N VAL A 269 1.40 22.88 -46.53
CA VAL A 269 1.64 23.23 -45.12
C VAL A 269 0.30 23.42 -44.37
N PRO A 270 0.03 22.66 -43.29
CA PRO A 270 -1.06 22.95 -42.32
C PRO A 270 -0.77 24.24 -41.51
N PRO A 271 -1.72 24.78 -40.71
CA PRO A 271 -1.58 26.11 -40.13
C PRO A 271 -0.34 26.28 -39.25
N ILE A 272 0.32 27.43 -39.44
CA ILE A 272 1.58 27.80 -38.79
C ILE A 272 1.38 27.94 -37.27
N PRO A 273 2.06 27.16 -36.41
CA PRO A 273 2.14 27.47 -34.99
C PRO A 273 2.92 28.79 -34.78
N PRO A 274 2.65 29.55 -33.70
CA PRO A 274 3.21 30.89 -33.51
C PRO A 274 4.74 30.91 -33.61
N SER A 275 5.27 31.90 -34.34
CA SER A 275 6.67 31.90 -34.78
C SER A 275 7.68 32.04 -33.62
N PRO A 276 8.82 31.32 -33.61
CA PRO A 276 9.79 31.30 -32.48
C PRO A 276 10.59 32.59 -32.19
N TRP A 277 10.07 33.78 -32.49
CA TRP A 277 10.78 35.06 -32.24
C TRP A 277 9.87 36.22 -31.78
N ALA A 278 8.67 35.92 -31.29
CA ALA A 278 7.80 36.91 -30.65
C ALA A 278 8.27 37.26 -29.22
N LEU A 279 9.24 38.17 -29.11
CA LEU A 279 9.60 38.86 -27.87
C LEU A 279 8.47 39.82 -27.42
N VAL A 280 7.32 39.27 -27.01
CA VAL A 280 6.17 40.03 -26.51
C VAL A 280 6.14 39.95 -24.99
N GLY A 281 6.98 40.77 -24.36
CA GLY A 281 6.85 41.05 -22.93
C GLY A 281 5.59 41.85 -22.64
N LYS A 282 4.48 41.16 -22.37
CA LYS A 282 3.37 41.73 -21.59
C LYS A 282 3.44 41.13 -20.18
N ALA A 283 3.89 41.93 -19.23
CA ALA A 283 3.90 41.55 -17.83
C ALA A 283 2.47 41.57 -17.27
N SER A 284 1.79 40.42 -17.25
CA SER A 284 0.98 40.05 -16.09
C SER A 284 1.97 39.89 -14.93
N GLY A 285 1.87 40.75 -13.92
CA GLY A 285 3.02 41.07 -13.09
C GLY A 285 3.41 40.00 -12.07
N SER A 286 4.46 39.21 -12.35
CA SER A 286 5.33 38.63 -11.31
C SER A 286 6.69 38.13 -11.84
N GLY A 287 6.70 37.40 -12.97
CA GLY A 287 7.91 36.75 -13.51
C GLY A 287 8.18 36.98 -14.99
N LEU A 288 9.10 36.16 -15.54
CA LEU A 288 9.48 36.12 -16.94
C LEU A 288 8.81 34.92 -17.63
N LEU A 289 7.89 35.20 -18.56
CA LEU A 289 7.25 34.20 -19.42
C LEU A 289 8.17 33.79 -20.58
N ARG A 290 8.24 32.49 -20.88
CA ARG A 290 8.81 31.92 -22.11
C ARG A 290 7.97 30.74 -22.61
N GLU A 291 7.99 30.56 -23.93
CA GLU A 291 7.37 29.46 -24.64
C GLU A 291 8.45 28.74 -25.46
N PHE A 292 8.44 27.41 -25.46
CA PHE A 292 9.34 26.56 -26.22
C PHE A 292 8.52 25.59 -27.07
N GLY A 293 8.69 25.64 -28.39
CA GLY A 293 8.11 24.66 -29.32
C GLY A 293 9.18 23.72 -29.86
N ASP A 294 8.87 22.43 -29.95
CA ASP A 294 9.66 21.44 -30.69
C ASP A 294 8.69 20.52 -31.46
N THR A 295 9.12 20.04 -32.63
CA THR A 295 8.24 19.31 -33.56
C THR A 295 9.01 18.25 -34.31
N VAL A 296 8.52 17.01 -34.27
CA VAL A 296 9.12 15.89 -34.99
C VAL A 296 8.12 15.25 -35.91
N SER A 297 8.34 15.45 -37.22
CA SER A 297 7.61 14.79 -38.30
C SER A 297 8.09 13.34 -38.52
N SER A 298 7.29 12.51 -39.20
CA SER A 298 7.58 11.10 -39.49
C SER A 298 7.65 10.19 -38.26
N VAL A 299 6.62 10.29 -37.42
CA VAL A 299 6.37 9.36 -36.31
C VAL A 299 5.62 8.16 -36.88
N SER A 300 6.15 6.95 -36.71
CA SER A 300 5.39 5.75 -37.07
C SER A 300 4.31 5.53 -36.01
N PRO A 301 3.02 5.40 -36.38
CA PRO A 301 1.92 5.45 -35.41
C PRO A 301 1.94 4.31 -34.38
N ALA A 302 2.66 3.22 -34.60
CA ALA A 302 2.83 2.13 -33.61
C ALA A 302 3.98 2.37 -32.60
N THR A 303 4.65 3.52 -32.63
CA THR A 303 5.84 3.80 -31.80
C THR A 303 5.44 4.34 -30.43
N PRO A 304 5.95 3.81 -29.30
CA PRO A 304 5.62 4.34 -27.99
C PRO A 304 6.19 5.75 -27.78
N ILE A 305 5.40 6.61 -27.16
CA ILE A 305 5.75 8.00 -26.84
C ILE A 305 5.81 8.16 -25.33
N ARG A 306 6.98 8.56 -24.81
CA ARG A 306 7.20 8.80 -23.38
C ARG A 306 7.20 10.30 -23.12
N ILE A 307 6.23 10.78 -22.35
CA ILE A 307 6.12 12.16 -21.91
C ILE A 307 6.54 12.19 -20.43
N ALA A 308 7.65 12.88 -20.15
CA ALA A 308 8.23 12.93 -18.82
C ALA A 308 8.34 14.38 -18.36
N ASN A 309 7.33 14.86 -17.63
CA ASN A 309 7.38 16.18 -16.99
C ASN A 309 7.58 15.99 -15.48
N ARG A 310 8.52 16.71 -14.86
CA ARG A 310 8.75 16.56 -13.40
C ARG A 310 7.92 17.56 -12.59
N TYR A 311 7.53 18.68 -13.19
CA TYR A 311 6.80 19.75 -12.54
C TYR A 311 5.93 20.46 -13.57
N GLY A 312 4.69 20.81 -13.20
CA GLY A 312 3.77 21.54 -14.07
C GLY A 312 2.64 20.67 -14.61
N SER A 313 1.59 21.33 -15.10
CA SER A 313 0.49 20.66 -15.80
C SER A 313 1.01 20.04 -17.09
N THR A 314 0.44 18.89 -17.46
CA THR A 314 0.76 18.18 -18.70
C THR A 314 -0.54 17.83 -19.41
N GLU A 315 -0.80 18.52 -20.52
CA GLU A 315 -1.91 18.24 -21.42
C GLU A 315 -1.42 17.37 -22.59
N VAL A 316 -2.13 16.28 -22.88
CA VAL A 316 -1.82 15.37 -23.97
C VAL A 316 -3.05 15.19 -24.84
N VAL A 317 -2.92 15.55 -26.12
CA VAL A 317 -4.02 15.52 -27.09
C VAL A 317 -3.68 14.56 -28.22
N GLY A 318 -4.50 13.52 -28.38
CA GLY A 318 -4.46 12.64 -29.54
C GLY A 318 -5.03 13.31 -30.79
N TRP A 319 -4.30 13.24 -31.90
CA TRP A 319 -4.75 13.73 -33.21
C TRP A 319 -4.44 12.76 -34.36
N ASP A 320 -5.03 13.01 -35.52
CA ASP A 320 -4.93 12.16 -36.73
C ASP A 320 -3.66 12.41 -37.58
N ASP A 321 -2.66 13.14 -37.07
CA ASP A 321 -1.41 13.44 -37.80
C ASP A 321 -0.21 12.63 -37.25
N ASP A 322 0.69 12.19 -38.15
CA ASP A 322 1.91 11.40 -37.86
C ASP A 322 3.07 12.30 -37.38
N VAL A 323 2.74 13.32 -36.58
CA VAL A 323 3.61 14.36 -36.07
C VAL A 323 3.46 14.45 -34.55
N ILE A 324 4.58 14.58 -33.84
CA ILE A 324 4.56 15.01 -32.43
C ILE A 324 4.89 16.49 -32.39
N THR A 325 3.98 17.29 -31.81
CA THR A 325 4.18 18.72 -31.57
C THR A 325 4.11 18.94 -30.06
N ALA A 326 5.17 19.50 -29.48
CA ALA A 326 5.21 19.80 -28.05
C ALA A 326 5.45 21.29 -27.85
N THR A 327 4.59 21.91 -27.05
CA THR A 327 4.68 23.32 -26.62
C THR A 327 4.83 23.35 -25.10
N TRP A 328 5.84 24.04 -24.61
CA TRP A 328 6.13 24.17 -23.19
C TRP A 328 6.20 25.63 -22.77
N THR A 329 5.26 26.05 -21.93
CA THR A 329 5.14 27.42 -21.43
C THR A 329 5.58 27.47 -19.98
N ILE A 330 6.52 28.37 -19.66
CA ILE A 330 7.00 28.59 -18.29
C ILE A 330 6.95 30.07 -17.93
N GLU A 331 6.44 30.38 -16.74
CA GLU A 331 6.68 31.65 -16.06
C GLU A 331 7.65 31.41 -14.90
N VAL A 332 8.80 32.07 -14.95
CA VAL A 332 9.88 31.91 -13.96
C VAL A 332 10.07 33.21 -13.20
N GLN A 333 10.05 33.12 -11.87
CA GLN A 333 10.45 34.21 -10.99
C GLN A 333 11.74 33.86 -10.27
N GLY A 334 12.60 34.85 -10.06
CA GLY A 334 13.87 34.69 -9.37
C GLY A 334 14.24 35.91 -8.55
N SER A 335 15.16 35.74 -7.60
CA SER A 335 15.56 36.82 -6.68
C SER A 335 16.19 38.03 -7.40
N THR A 336 16.64 37.87 -8.64
CA THR A 336 17.13 38.95 -9.52
C THR A 336 16.78 38.68 -10.99
N ARG A 337 16.60 39.76 -11.77
CA ARG A 337 16.37 39.68 -13.24
C ARG A 337 17.46 38.95 -14.02
N GLN A 338 18.67 38.85 -13.48
CA GLN A 338 19.77 38.09 -14.10
C GLN A 338 19.61 36.58 -13.86
N GLN A 339 19.16 36.17 -12.66
CA GLN A 339 18.86 34.78 -12.35
C GLN A 339 17.60 34.28 -13.09
N GLU A 340 16.56 35.11 -13.20
CA GLU A 340 15.36 34.84 -14.01
C GLU A 340 15.71 34.49 -15.46
N ARG A 341 16.55 35.32 -16.08
CA ARG A 341 17.02 35.10 -17.46
C ARG A 341 17.91 33.87 -17.54
N ALA A 342 18.90 33.72 -16.66
CA ALA A 342 19.81 32.56 -16.68
C ALA A 342 19.07 31.23 -16.53
N PHE A 343 18.01 31.18 -15.71
CA PHE A 343 17.16 29.99 -15.58
C PHE A 343 16.36 29.75 -16.88
N ALA A 344 15.69 30.78 -17.40
CA ALA A 344 14.90 30.70 -18.63
C ALA A 344 15.75 30.45 -19.90
N ASP A 345 17.04 30.79 -19.88
CA ASP A 345 18.04 30.48 -20.93
C ASP A 345 18.60 29.06 -20.80
N SER A 346 18.56 28.46 -19.60
CA SER A 346 18.96 27.06 -19.35
C SER A 346 17.86 26.04 -19.65
N ALA A 347 16.63 26.52 -19.81
CA ALA A 347 15.45 25.73 -20.12
C ALA A 347 15.38 25.43 -21.62
N LYS A 348 15.13 24.17 -21.97
CA LYS A 348 15.00 23.69 -23.35
C LYS A 348 14.03 22.50 -23.41
N LEU A 349 13.09 22.53 -24.33
CA LEU A 349 12.29 21.36 -24.68
C LEU A 349 13.09 20.45 -25.62
N GLU A 350 13.12 19.13 -25.39
CA GLU A 350 13.74 18.17 -26.32
C GLU A 350 12.76 17.03 -26.67
N VAL A 351 12.39 16.92 -27.94
CA VAL A 351 11.72 15.75 -28.51
C VAL A 351 12.76 14.87 -29.18
N ARG A 352 13.12 13.74 -28.54
CA ARG A 352 14.19 12.85 -29.01
C ARG A 352 13.65 11.51 -29.48
N LYS A 353 14.10 11.09 -30.67
CA LYS A 353 13.92 9.72 -31.18
C LYS A 353 15.00 8.82 -30.59
N LEU A 354 14.59 7.84 -29.79
CA LEU A 354 15.42 6.76 -29.25
C LEU A 354 15.17 5.47 -30.07
N PRO A 355 16.03 4.44 -29.94
CA PRO A 355 15.76 3.12 -30.52
C PRO A 355 14.45 2.51 -30.00
N ASP A 356 14.09 2.84 -28.76
CA ASP A 356 12.96 2.26 -28.02
C ASP A 356 11.66 3.08 -28.13
N GLY A 357 11.66 4.20 -28.88
CA GLY A 357 10.49 5.08 -29.04
C GLY A 357 10.83 6.57 -29.09
N TYR A 358 9.82 7.43 -28.92
CA TYR A 358 10.00 8.87 -28.79
C TYR A 358 9.99 9.29 -27.31
N THR A 359 10.72 10.35 -26.96
CA THR A 359 10.69 10.94 -25.62
C THR A 359 10.56 12.45 -25.72
N VAL A 360 9.52 12.98 -25.08
CA VAL A 360 9.25 14.41 -24.90
C VAL A 360 9.57 14.74 -23.44
N ALA A 361 10.54 15.63 -23.20
CA ALA A 361 10.86 16.08 -21.86
C ALA A 361 11.39 17.52 -21.84
N PRO A 362 10.92 18.38 -20.93
CA PRO A 362 11.58 19.63 -20.63
C PRO A 362 12.91 19.36 -19.89
N VAL A 363 14.00 19.86 -20.45
CA VAL A 363 15.36 19.78 -19.90
C VAL A 363 15.74 21.17 -19.38
N PHE A 364 16.04 21.27 -18.09
CA PHE A 364 16.52 22.49 -17.47
C PHE A 364 17.54 22.14 -16.38
N MET A 365 18.53 23.02 -16.17
CA MET A 365 19.44 22.87 -15.03
C MET A 365 18.73 23.40 -13.78
N GLN A 366 18.52 22.53 -12.79
CA GLN A 366 18.11 22.99 -11.47
C GLN A 366 19.25 23.84 -10.88
N PRO A 367 19.03 25.14 -10.57
CA PRO A 367 20.04 25.95 -9.92
C PRO A 367 20.34 25.35 -8.55
N THR A 368 21.61 25.33 -8.17
CA THR A 368 22.10 24.79 -6.88
C THR A 368 21.59 25.55 -5.67
N ASP A 369 20.88 26.66 -5.89
CA ASP A 369 20.44 27.64 -4.92
C ASP A 369 18.92 27.85 -5.06
N ARG A 370 18.23 28.10 -3.94
CA ARG A 370 16.74 28.15 -3.87
C ARG A 370 16.14 29.44 -4.44
N SER A 371 16.83 30.08 -5.38
CA SER A 371 16.61 31.46 -5.82
C SER A 371 15.72 31.61 -7.07
N GLY A 372 15.16 30.51 -7.59
CA GLY A 372 14.19 30.50 -8.69
C GLY A 372 12.98 29.60 -8.40
N ARG A 373 11.78 30.06 -8.76
CA ARG A 373 10.51 29.32 -8.63
C ARG A 373 9.73 29.40 -9.96
N PHE A 374 9.16 28.27 -10.39
CA PHE A 374 8.12 28.26 -11.41
C PHE A 374 6.82 28.84 -10.83
N ILE A 375 6.28 29.85 -11.48
CA ILE A 375 4.93 30.38 -11.22
C ILE A 375 3.92 29.57 -12.03
N GLN A 376 4.16 29.48 -13.34
CA GLN A 376 3.42 28.65 -14.29
C GLN A 376 4.41 27.71 -14.99
N ASN A 377 3.98 26.48 -15.24
CA ASN A 377 4.73 25.48 -15.99
C ASN A 377 3.69 24.52 -16.59
N GLU A 378 3.59 24.53 -17.91
CA GLU A 378 2.49 23.93 -18.66
C GLU A 378 3.06 23.32 -19.94
N LEU A 379 2.88 22.01 -20.10
CA LEU A 379 3.38 21.23 -21.23
C LEU A 379 2.20 20.67 -22.01
N VAL A 380 1.97 21.17 -23.22
CA VAL A 380 0.95 20.67 -24.15
C VAL A 380 1.64 19.81 -25.20
N VAL A 381 1.21 18.56 -25.37
CA VAL A 381 1.79 17.60 -26.32
C VAL A 381 0.71 17.01 -27.22
N TYR A 382 0.76 17.34 -28.50
CA TYR A 382 -0.01 16.69 -29.54
C TYR A 382 0.72 15.44 -30.01
N VAL A 383 0.02 14.30 -30.01
CA VAL A 383 0.56 12.98 -30.34
C VAL A 383 -0.37 12.25 -31.32
N PRO A 384 0.15 11.42 -32.23
CA PRO A 384 -0.69 10.57 -33.07
C PRO A 384 -1.57 9.68 -32.18
N ALA A 385 -2.90 9.74 -32.35
CA ALA A 385 -3.84 9.04 -31.47
C ALA A 385 -3.59 7.53 -31.36
N ARG A 386 -3.04 6.93 -32.42
CA ARG A 386 -2.70 5.50 -32.53
C ARG A 386 -1.38 5.10 -31.88
N SER A 387 -0.64 6.04 -31.29
CA SER A 387 0.61 5.76 -30.58
C SER A 387 0.37 5.52 -29.08
N PRO A 388 0.89 4.42 -28.50
CA PRO A 388 0.74 4.18 -27.08
C PRO A 388 1.55 5.20 -26.26
N VAL A 389 0.88 5.89 -25.33
CA VAL A 389 1.49 6.99 -24.57
C VAL A 389 1.83 6.52 -23.15
N THR A 390 3.04 6.86 -22.68
CA THR A 390 3.42 6.76 -21.28
C THR A 390 3.65 8.15 -20.70
N ILE A 391 2.82 8.57 -19.74
CA ILE A 391 2.91 9.86 -19.05
C ILE A 391 3.48 9.63 -17.65
N ALA A 392 4.62 10.23 -17.36
CA ALA A 392 5.20 10.24 -16.02
C ALA A 392 5.26 11.68 -15.52
N ASN A 393 4.31 12.06 -14.63
CA ASN A 393 4.38 13.31 -13.88
C ASN A 393 4.76 13.04 -12.41
N THR A 394 5.43 14.00 -11.77
CA THR A 394 5.68 13.97 -10.32
C THR A 394 4.86 15.03 -9.58
N PHE A 395 4.61 16.19 -10.21
CA PHE A 395 3.88 17.31 -9.62
C PHE A 395 3.18 18.13 -10.71
N GLY A 396 1.88 18.32 -10.59
CA GLY A 396 1.04 19.06 -11.55
C GLY A 396 0.07 18.13 -12.29
N GLU A 397 -1.04 18.71 -12.71
CA GLU A 397 -2.18 17.97 -13.28
C GLU A 397 -1.80 17.21 -14.57
N ILE A 398 -2.49 16.09 -14.83
CA ILE A 398 -2.38 15.36 -16.11
C ILE A 398 -3.75 15.36 -16.77
N ASN A 399 -3.87 16.00 -17.92
CA ASN A 399 -5.08 15.95 -18.74
C ASN A 399 -4.74 15.21 -20.04
N ALA A 400 -5.40 14.09 -20.33
CA ALA A 400 -5.14 13.31 -21.53
C ALA A 400 -6.44 13.01 -22.28
N SER A 401 -6.48 13.33 -23.58
CA SER A 401 -7.67 13.18 -24.41
C SER A 401 -7.41 12.58 -25.79
N GLY A 402 -8.39 11.86 -26.35
CA GLY A 402 -8.42 11.46 -27.75
C GLY A 402 -7.41 10.38 -28.17
N LEU A 403 -6.95 9.53 -27.24
CA LEU A 403 -5.96 8.48 -27.52
C LEU A 403 -6.64 7.16 -27.91
N GLU A 404 -6.18 6.48 -28.97
CA GLU A 404 -6.75 5.21 -29.45
C GLU A 404 -5.97 3.95 -29.02
N ALA A 405 -4.68 4.06 -28.73
CA ALA A 405 -3.78 2.92 -28.50
C ALA A 405 -3.49 2.61 -27.02
N GLY A 406 -4.28 3.18 -26.11
CA GLY A 406 -4.10 3.06 -24.67
C GLY A 406 -3.10 4.04 -24.07
N VAL A 407 -3.18 4.21 -22.75
CA VAL A 407 -2.37 5.13 -21.96
C VAL A 407 -1.85 4.43 -20.71
N GLN A 408 -0.60 4.70 -20.37
CA GLN A 408 -0.04 4.40 -19.05
C GLN A 408 0.33 5.71 -18.38
N ALA A 409 -0.23 6.00 -17.20
CA ALA A 409 0.04 7.24 -16.49
C ALA A 409 0.45 7.00 -15.03
N SER A 410 1.39 7.81 -14.55
CA SER A 410 1.76 7.86 -13.13
C SER A 410 1.86 9.29 -12.62
N THR A 411 1.18 9.59 -11.50
CA THR A 411 1.26 10.86 -10.74
C THR A 411 1.21 10.58 -9.23
N ASN A 412 1.75 11.49 -8.41
CA ASN A 412 1.92 11.29 -6.96
C ASN A 412 1.27 12.35 -6.06
N TYR A 413 0.91 13.52 -6.59
CA TYR A 413 0.53 14.71 -5.80
C TYR A 413 -0.37 15.71 -6.56
N ALA A 414 -1.05 15.26 -7.61
CA ALA A 414 -1.86 16.13 -8.45
C ALA A 414 -2.93 15.32 -9.18
N ASP A 415 -4.01 16.02 -9.53
CA ASP A 415 -5.20 15.44 -10.12
C ASP A 415 -4.94 14.99 -11.57
N ALA A 416 -5.74 14.05 -12.04
CA ALA A 416 -5.58 13.50 -13.39
C ALA A 416 -6.94 13.24 -14.05
N GLU A 417 -7.12 13.80 -15.24
CA GLU A 417 -8.33 13.70 -16.05
C GLU A 417 -8.01 12.95 -17.36
N PHE A 418 -8.79 11.91 -17.64
CA PHE A 418 -8.65 11.06 -18.82
C PHE A 418 -9.98 10.98 -19.56
N THR A 419 -10.04 11.49 -20.79
CA THR A 419 -11.31 11.67 -21.51
C THR A 419 -11.23 11.09 -22.93
N ALA A 420 -12.23 10.33 -23.36
CA ALA A 420 -12.30 9.78 -24.72
C ALA A 420 -11.06 8.95 -25.11
N ILE A 421 -10.64 8.02 -24.23
CA ILE A 421 -9.48 7.15 -24.45
C ILE A 421 -9.93 5.73 -24.79
N LYS A 422 -9.33 5.13 -25.81
CA LYS A 422 -9.52 3.74 -26.21
C LYS A 422 -8.27 2.91 -25.98
N GLY A 423 -8.46 1.61 -25.82
CA GLY A 423 -7.39 0.63 -25.62
C GLY A 423 -7.13 0.33 -24.14
N ARG A 424 -5.90 -0.11 -23.82
CA ARG A 424 -5.53 -0.45 -22.43
C ARG A 424 -5.20 0.82 -21.65
N ILE A 425 -5.85 1.00 -20.51
CA ILE A 425 -5.61 2.11 -19.59
C ILE A 425 -5.01 1.55 -18.30
N ASP A 426 -3.81 1.99 -17.90
CA ASP A 426 -3.18 1.65 -16.62
C ASP A 426 -2.70 2.92 -15.93
N ILE A 427 -3.48 3.40 -14.96
CA ILE A 427 -3.27 4.68 -14.26
C ILE A 427 -2.92 4.39 -12.81
N THR A 428 -1.79 4.93 -12.35
CA THR A 428 -1.36 4.90 -10.94
C THR A 428 -1.24 6.32 -10.40
N CYS A 429 -2.22 6.73 -9.61
CA CYS A 429 -2.26 8.00 -8.91
C CYS A 429 -1.95 7.80 -7.41
N SER A 430 -1.65 8.90 -6.73
CA SER A 430 -1.67 9.00 -5.27
C SER A 430 -1.94 10.46 -4.92
N MET A 431 -2.69 10.70 -3.83
CA MET A 431 -2.93 12.04 -3.26
C MET A 431 -3.53 13.08 -4.25
N GLY A 432 -4.10 12.64 -5.37
CA GLY A 432 -4.76 13.49 -6.38
C GLY A 432 -6.04 12.83 -6.86
N GLU A 433 -7.06 13.64 -7.15
CA GLU A 433 -8.34 13.19 -7.70
C GLU A 433 -8.14 12.58 -9.10
N LEU A 434 -8.87 11.50 -9.39
CA LEU A 434 -8.77 10.78 -10.65
C LEU A 434 -10.13 10.72 -11.32
N THR A 435 -10.28 11.41 -12.44
CA THR A 435 -11.50 11.44 -13.25
C THR A 435 -11.24 10.73 -14.58
N VAL A 436 -12.08 9.74 -14.90
CA VAL A 436 -11.98 8.96 -16.15
C VAL A 436 -13.34 8.95 -16.83
N SER A 437 -13.44 9.57 -18.01
CA SER A 437 -14.71 9.77 -18.72
C SER A 437 -14.68 9.21 -20.14
N THR A 438 -15.79 8.59 -20.56
CA THR A 438 -16.03 8.11 -21.94
C THR A 438 -14.89 7.24 -22.49
N CYS A 439 -14.40 6.27 -21.71
CA CYS A 439 -13.26 5.43 -22.08
C CYS A 439 -13.64 4.00 -22.51
N GLU A 440 -12.96 3.44 -23.52
CA GLU A 440 -13.25 2.12 -24.12
C GLU A 440 -12.05 1.15 -24.02
N GLY A 441 -12.20 0.03 -23.29
CA GLY A 441 -11.20 -1.04 -23.22
C GLY A 441 -10.91 -1.53 -21.80
N PRO A 442 -9.83 -2.31 -21.57
CA PRO A 442 -9.49 -2.78 -20.25
C PRO A 442 -8.86 -1.64 -19.41
N ILE A 443 -9.54 -1.23 -18.35
CA ILE A 443 -9.16 -0.12 -17.47
C ILE A 443 -8.65 -0.65 -16.13
N LYS A 444 -7.47 -0.20 -15.72
CA LYS A 444 -6.90 -0.45 -14.39
C LYS A 444 -6.55 0.87 -13.73
N LEU A 445 -7.27 1.21 -12.68
CA LEU A 445 -7.07 2.42 -11.88
C LEU A 445 -6.53 2.03 -10.50
N VAL A 446 -5.41 2.63 -10.11
CA VAL A 446 -4.86 2.52 -8.76
C VAL A 446 -4.72 3.93 -8.20
N ASN A 447 -5.45 4.26 -7.14
CA ASN A 447 -5.31 5.53 -6.42
C ASN A 447 -5.17 5.27 -4.90
N SER A 448 -4.84 6.30 -4.14
CA SER A 448 -4.87 6.28 -2.68
C SER A 448 -5.05 7.69 -2.15
N TYR A 449 -5.86 7.82 -1.09
CA TYR A 449 -6.13 9.05 -0.32
C TYR A 449 -6.99 10.11 -1.00
N SER A 450 -7.34 9.97 -2.28
CA SER A 450 -8.16 10.92 -3.03
C SER A 450 -9.30 10.25 -3.81
N PRO A 451 -10.37 10.98 -4.19
CA PRO A 451 -11.51 10.41 -4.89
C PRO A 451 -11.13 9.81 -6.25
N VAL A 452 -11.96 8.87 -6.71
CA VAL A 452 -11.92 8.34 -8.07
C VAL A 452 -13.33 8.40 -8.65
N THR A 453 -13.49 9.07 -9.79
CA THR A 453 -14.75 9.22 -10.51
C THR A 453 -14.61 8.58 -11.89
N VAL A 454 -15.53 7.69 -12.25
CA VAL A 454 -15.53 6.96 -13.52
C VAL A 454 -16.90 7.07 -14.19
N ASP A 455 -16.95 7.71 -15.35
CA ASP A 455 -18.20 8.02 -16.07
C ASP A 455 -18.17 7.45 -17.49
N GLU A 456 -19.28 6.89 -17.96
CA GLU A 456 -19.48 6.41 -19.34
C GLU A 456 -18.41 5.42 -19.88
N CYS A 457 -17.80 4.63 -18.99
CA CYS A 457 -16.69 3.73 -19.35
C CYS A 457 -17.17 2.33 -19.78
N VAL A 458 -16.54 1.76 -20.82
CA VAL A 458 -16.93 0.48 -21.45
C VAL A 458 -15.75 -0.48 -21.51
N GLY A 459 -15.80 -1.58 -20.76
CA GLY A 459 -14.83 -2.67 -20.80
C GLY A 459 -14.66 -3.38 -19.45
N GLU A 460 -13.61 -4.19 -19.32
CA GLU A 460 -13.25 -4.78 -18.02
C GLU A 460 -12.51 -3.74 -17.17
N MET A 461 -13.02 -3.46 -15.99
CA MET A 461 -12.53 -2.40 -15.11
C MET A 461 -12.06 -2.97 -13.76
N THR A 462 -10.86 -2.59 -13.33
CA THR A 462 -10.35 -2.86 -11.99
C THR A 462 -9.96 -1.56 -11.32
N ILE A 463 -10.70 -1.17 -10.28
CA ILE A 463 -10.46 0.03 -9.48
C ILE A 463 -9.93 -0.40 -8.12
N ALA A 464 -8.73 0.05 -7.76
CA ALA A 464 -8.17 -0.09 -6.42
C ALA A 464 -7.94 1.30 -5.83
N ASN A 465 -8.73 1.67 -4.82
CA ASN A 465 -8.54 2.90 -4.05
C ASN A 465 -8.34 2.56 -2.55
N ALA A 466 -7.88 3.54 -1.78
CA ALA A 466 -7.78 3.44 -0.33
C ALA A 466 -8.17 4.78 0.32
N TYR A 467 -8.94 4.69 1.40
CA TYR A 467 -9.33 5.80 2.30
C TYR A 467 -10.19 6.93 1.69
N ALA A 468 -10.61 6.84 0.43
CA ALA A 468 -11.40 7.89 -0.25
C ALA A 468 -12.59 7.32 -1.04
N GLN A 469 -13.46 8.20 -1.54
CA GLN A 469 -14.65 7.81 -2.29
C GLN A 469 -14.30 7.24 -3.68
N VAL A 470 -15.07 6.25 -4.11
CA VAL A 470 -15.12 5.79 -5.51
C VAL A 470 -16.54 5.97 -6.00
N THR A 471 -16.71 6.72 -7.09
CA THR A 471 -18.00 6.95 -7.76
C THR A 471 -17.91 6.39 -9.18
N VAL A 472 -18.88 5.58 -9.58
CA VAL A 472 -18.97 5.03 -10.94
C VAL A 472 -20.38 5.23 -11.49
N ASN A 473 -20.51 5.86 -12.65
CA ASN A 473 -21.79 6.12 -13.32
C ASN A 473 -21.79 5.59 -14.77
N ASP A 474 -22.95 5.14 -15.26
CA ASP A 474 -23.23 4.83 -16.68
C ASP A 474 -22.20 3.90 -17.37
N SER A 475 -21.67 2.92 -16.63
CA SER A 475 -20.55 2.09 -17.09
C SER A 475 -20.96 0.68 -17.52
N ARG A 476 -20.18 0.06 -18.42
CA ARG A 476 -20.51 -1.25 -19.02
C ARG A 476 -19.33 -2.21 -19.01
N GLY A 477 -19.58 -3.49 -18.75
CA GLY A 477 -18.58 -4.56 -18.67
C GLY A 477 -18.34 -5.02 -17.22
N ASN A 478 -17.39 -5.93 -17.01
CA ASN A 478 -17.12 -6.47 -15.66
C ASN A 478 -16.35 -5.44 -14.81
N LEU A 479 -16.86 -5.10 -13.63
CA LEU A 479 -16.28 -4.11 -12.73
C LEU A 479 -15.86 -4.74 -11.39
N THR A 480 -14.58 -4.64 -11.05
CA THR A 480 -14.04 -5.04 -9.74
C THR A 480 -13.54 -3.80 -9.00
N ILE A 481 -14.14 -3.50 -7.85
CA ILE A 481 -13.77 -2.39 -6.96
C ILE A 481 -13.15 -2.96 -5.68
N LYS A 482 -11.95 -2.50 -5.34
CA LYS A 482 -11.35 -2.67 -4.01
C LYS A 482 -11.19 -1.30 -3.38
N ASN A 483 -11.81 -1.08 -2.22
CA ASN A 483 -11.73 0.20 -1.52
C ASN A 483 -11.63 0.03 0.01
N SER A 484 -11.38 1.14 0.70
CA SER A 484 -11.67 1.28 2.12
C SER A 484 -12.61 2.46 2.42
N GLY A 485 -12.78 3.42 1.50
CA GLY A 485 -13.71 4.53 1.65
C GLY A 485 -15.13 4.24 1.15
N SER A 486 -15.92 5.28 0.89
CA SER A 486 -17.27 5.15 0.32
C SER A 486 -17.22 4.61 -1.11
N VAL A 487 -18.20 3.79 -1.50
CA VAL A 487 -18.36 3.33 -2.88
C VAL A 487 -19.79 3.61 -3.33
N THR A 488 -19.94 4.33 -4.44
CA THR A 488 -21.24 4.63 -5.05
C THR A 488 -21.20 4.16 -6.51
N VAL A 489 -22.14 3.30 -6.91
CA VAL A 489 -22.27 2.82 -8.30
C VAL A 489 -23.70 3.04 -8.78
N ASN A 490 -23.85 3.73 -9.90
CA ASN A 490 -25.13 4.04 -10.52
C ASN A 490 -25.15 3.55 -11.98
N ASP A 491 -26.27 2.94 -12.39
CA ASP A 491 -26.57 2.57 -13.78
C ASP A 491 -25.45 1.76 -14.47
N HIS A 492 -25.03 0.67 -13.84
CA HIS A 492 -23.98 -0.23 -14.35
C HIS A 492 -24.56 -1.43 -15.09
N GLN A 493 -23.96 -1.80 -16.23
CA GLN A 493 -24.35 -2.97 -17.05
C GLN A 493 -23.21 -4.00 -17.11
N GLY A 494 -23.35 -5.09 -16.38
CA GLY A 494 -22.30 -6.10 -16.22
C GLY A 494 -22.16 -6.59 -14.78
N ASN A 495 -21.23 -7.52 -14.56
CA ASN A 495 -21.03 -8.12 -13.25
C ASN A 495 -20.15 -7.22 -12.37
N LEU A 496 -20.60 -7.00 -11.14
CA LEU A 496 -20.00 -6.08 -10.18
C LEU A 496 -19.49 -6.83 -8.95
N SER A 497 -18.18 -6.71 -8.67
CA SER A 497 -17.56 -7.24 -7.46
C SER A 497 -16.98 -6.10 -6.61
N ILE A 498 -17.40 -5.99 -5.36
CA ILE A 498 -16.98 -4.92 -4.43
C ILE A 498 -16.38 -5.53 -3.15
N ASP A 499 -15.10 -5.26 -2.91
CA ASP A 499 -14.38 -5.59 -1.69
C ASP A 499 -14.11 -4.29 -0.93
N ASN A 500 -14.92 -4.01 0.10
CA ASN A 500 -14.79 -2.82 0.94
C ASN A 500 -14.64 -3.20 2.43
N SER A 501 -14.21 -2.23 3.24
CA SER A 501 -13.93 -2.43 4.65
C SER A 501 -14.51 -1.37 5.57
N LEU A 502 -14.28 -0.07 5.32
CA LEU A 502 -14.61 0.99 6.29
C LEU A 502 -15.73 1.94 5.87
N GLY A 503 -15.96 2.17 4.57
CA GLY A 503 -16.98 3.10 4.08
C GLY A 503 -18.28 2.42 3.64
N PRO A 504 -19.38 3.19 3.47
CA PRO A 504 -20.64 2.63 2.97
C PRO A 504 -20.51 2.22 1.51
N ILE A 505 -21.35 1.27 1.09
CA ILE A 505 -21.54 0.89 -0.30
C ILE A 505 -22.98 1.25 -0.69
N GLU A 506 -23.16 1.99 -1.77
CA GLU A 506 -24.46 2.24 -2.40
C GLU A 506 -24.40 1.80 -3.87
N VAL A 507 -25.28 0.88 -4.26
CA VAL A 507 -25.42 0.40 -5.65
C VAL A 507 -26.86 0.61 -6.08
N THR A 508 -27.07 1.35 -7.17
CA THR A 508 -28.38 1.60 -7.76
C THR A 508 -28.36 1.29 -9.26
N GLY A 509 -29.40 0.62 -9.77
CA GLY A 509 -29.53 0.34 -11.20
C GLY A 509 -28.45 -0.60 -11.75
N LEU A 510 -28.38 -1.85 -11.26
CA LEU A 510 -27.43 -2.85 -11.78
C LEU A 510 -28.12 -3.82 -12.75
N ASP A 511 -27.63 -3.88 -14.00
CA ASP A 511 -27.98 -4.90 -14.97
C ASP A 511 -26.90 -5.99 -15.05
N GLY A 512 -26.85 -6.86 -14.04
CA GLY A 512 -25.86 -7.93 -13.88
C GLY A 512 -25.84 -8.52 -12.47
N ASP A 513 -24.92 -9.44 -12.20
CA ASP A 513 -24.75 -10.04 -10.87
C ASP A 513 -23.86 -9.16 -9.96
N LEU A 514 -24.20 -9.09 -8.66
CA LEU A 514 -23.46 -8.37 -7.62
C LEU A 514 -22.85 -9.34 -6.60
N ASP A 515 -21.54 -9.22 -6.33
CA ASP A 515 -20.91 -9.78 -5.13
C ASP A 515 -20.22 -8.66 -4.32
N ALA A 516 -20.78 -8.27 -3.18
CA ALA A 516 -20.29 -7.15 -2.38
C ALA A 516 -20.04 -7.54 -0.91
N THR A 517 -18.88 -7.13 -0.39
CA THR A 517 -18.43 -7.44 0.96
C THR A 517 -18.10 -6.16 1.74
N ASN A 518 -18.53 -6.06 3.01
CA ASN A 518 -18.24 -4.91 3.87
C ASN A 518 -18.23 -5.28 5.37
N ARG A 519 -17.59 -4.46 6.21
CA ARG A 519 -17.32 -4.80 7.63
C ARG A 519 -17.81 -3.84 8.71
N TYR A 520 -18.18 -2.59 8.40
CA TYR A 520 -18.54 -1.60 9.44
C TYR A 520 -19.62 -0.58 9.04
N GLN A 521 -19.83 -0.33 7.75
CA GLN A 521 -20.77 0.67 7.25
C GLN A 521 -21.81 0.01 6.35
N PRO A 522 -23.00 0.62 6.15
CA PRO A 522 -24.09 -0.06 5.47
C PRO A 522 -23.77 -0.40 4.02
N ILE A 523 -24.40 -1.47 3.54
CA ILE A 523 -24.51 -1.80 2.11
C ILE A 523 -25.97 -1.56 1.71
N VAL A 524 -26.19 -0.58 0.83
CA VAL A 524 -27.50 -0.23 0.28
C VAL A 524 -27.53 -0.66 -1.18
N VAL A 525 -28.53 -1.46 -1.54
CA VAL A 525 -28.66 -2.08 -2.86
C VAL A 525 -30.07 -1.84 -3.38
N ARG A 526 -30.19 -1.23 -4.56
CA ARG A 526 -31.46 -0.87 -5.19
C ARG A 526 -31.51 -1.26 -6.67
N ASP A 527 -32.66 -1.76 -7.09
CA ASP A 527 -33.03 -1.96 -8.50
C ASP A 527 -32.00 -2.80 -9.28
N ILE A 528 -31.83 -4.06 -8.86
CA ILE A 528 -30.90 -5.01 -9.49
C ILE A 528 -31.67 -6.05 -10.32
N THR A 529 -31.23 -6.28 -11.56
CA THR A 529 -31.85 -7.27 -12.46
C THR A 529 -31.33 -8.70 -12.23
N GLY A 530 -30.03 -8.84 -11.95
CA GLY A 530 -29.35 -10.12 -11.74
C GLY A 530 -29.39 -10.61 -10.29
N SER A 531 -28.46 -11.51 -9.98
CA SER A 531 -28.32 -12.14 -8.67
C SER A 531 -27.48 -11.26 -7.74
N VAL A 532 -27.78 -11.29 -6.45
CA VAL A 532 -27.08 -10.50 -5.42
C VAL A 532 -26.52 -11.41 -4.36
N LYS A 533 -25.24 -11.25 -4.04
CA LYS A 533 -24.55 -11.86 -2.91
C LYS A 533 -23.92 -10.76 -2.05
N LEU A 534 -24.37 -10.63 -0.80
CA LEU A 534 -23.84 -9.67 0.16
C LEU A 534 -23.22 -10.40 1.37
N ASP A 535 -21.96 -10.11 1.68
CA ASP A 535 -21.28 -10.58 2.90
C ASP A 535 -20.97 -9.39 3.82
N GLY A 536 -21.80 -9.19 4.83
CA GLY A 536 -21.69 -8.13 5.84
C GLY A 536 -21.13 -8.61 7.18
N ALA A 537 -20.42 -7.73 7.86
CA ALA A 537 -20.24 -7.76 9.32
C ALA A 537 -20.48 -6.36 9.89
N TYR A 538 -20.93 -6.26 11.14
CA TYR A 538 -21.15 -5.03 11.93
C TYR A 538 -21.83 -3.87 11.18
N SER A 539 -22.69 -4.18 10.20
CA SER A 539 -23.25 -3.23 9.24
C SER A 539 -24.72 -3.52 8.97
N THR A 540 -25.45 -2.55 8.42
CA THR A 540 -26.81 -2.77 7.92
C THR A 540 -26.76 -3.13 6.43
N LEU A 541 -27.38 -4.25 6.06
CA LEU A 541 -27.65 -4.58 4.66
C LEU A 541 -29.08 -4.14 4.35
N ASP A 542 -29.28 -3.25 3.38
CA ASP A 542 -30.61 -2.83 2.89
C ASP A 542 -30.73 -3.21 1.41
N LEU A 543 -31.52 -4.23 1.11
CA LEU A 543 -31.78 -4.73 -0.25
C LEU A 543 -33.18 -4.31 -0.68
N SER A 544 -33.30 -3.69 -1.85
CA SER A 544 -34.57 -3.29 -2.44
C SER A 544 -34.63 -3.60 -3.93
N ASN A 545 -35.80 -4.07 -4.41
CA ASN A 545 -36.08 -4.29 -5.83
C ASN A 545 -35.08 -5.21 -6.56
N VAL A 546 -34.71 -6.34 -5.94
CA VAL A 546 -33.83 -7.35 -6.56
C VAL A 546 -34.66 -8.38 -7.32
N ARG A 547 -34.40 -8.54 -8.62
CA ARG A 547 -35.17 -9.45 -9.49
C ARG A 547 -34.67 -10.89 -9.47
N GLY A 548 -33.35 -11.09 -9.46
CA GLY A 548 -32.70 -12.41 -9.38
C GLY A 548 -32.60 -12.97 -7.96
N ASP A 549 -31.80 -14.02 -7.82
CA ASP A 549 -31.52 -14.70 -6.54
C ASP A 549 -30.83 -13.75 -5.56
N ALA A 550 -31.30 -13.63 -4.31
CA ALA A 550 -30.70 -12.76 -3.30
C ALA A 550 -30.15 -13.57 -2.12
N GLN A 551 -28.84 -13.53 -1.93
CA GLN A 551 -28.11 -14.15 -0.83
C GLN A 551 -27.49 -13.04 0.03
N ALA A 552 -27.79 -13.02 1.32
CA ALA A 552 -27.19 -12.05 2.25
C ALA A 552 -26.79 -12.74 3.56
N PHE A 553 -25.53 -12.56 3.93
CA PHE A 553 -24.95 -13.05 5.16
C PHE A 553 -24.56 -11.83 6.00
N ASN A 554 -25.01 -11.75 7.25
CA ASN A 554 -24.63 -10.66 8.15
C ASN A 554 -24.32 -11.17 9.56
N LYS A 555 -23.48 -10.42 10.28
CA LYS A 555 -23.10 -10.68 11.67
C LYS A 555 -23.10 -9.35 12.44
N PHE A 556 -23.78 -9.31 13.59
CA PHE A 556 -23.88 -8.14 14.47
C PHE A 556 -24.48 -6.90 13.77
N GLY A 557 -25.45 -7.11 12.88
CA GLY A 557 -26.01 -6.06 12.03
C GLY A 557 -27.45 -6.34 11.59
N MET A 558 -28.14 -5.32 11.06
CA MET A 558 -29.50 -5.50 10.54
C MET A 558 -29.45 -6.01 9.09
N ILE A 559 -30.39 -6.89 8.73
CA ILE A 559 -30.74 -7.13 7.32
C ILE A 559 -32.15 -6.59 7.11
N LYS A 560 -32.29 -5.64 6.19
CA LYS A 560 -33.56 -5.13 5.66
C LYS A 560 -33.67 -5.56 4.20
N ALA A 561 -34.80 -6.13 3.80
CA ALA A 561 -34.96 -6.71 2.48
C ALA A 561 -36.40 -6.54 1.97
N GLU A 562 -36.60 -5.83 0.85
CA GLU A 562 -37.93 -5.40 0.35
C GLU A 562 -38.03 -5.57 -1.18
N GLY A 563 -39.22 -5.88 -1.71
CA GLY A 563 -39.45 -5.88 -3.17
C GLY A 563 -38.66 -6.93 -3.96
N LEU A 564 -38.43 -8.12 -3.39
CA LEU A 564 -37.57 -9.15 -3.97
C LEU A 564 -38.41 -10.18 -4.73
N SER A 565 -38.06 -10.51 -5.98
CA SER A 565 -38.81 -11.51 -6.77
C SER A 565 -38.13 -12.88 -6.89
N GLY A 566 -36.82 -12.99 -6.65
CA GLY A 566 -36.10 -14.26 -6.71
C GLY A 566 -36.09 -15.05 -5.39
N PRO A 567 -35.51 -16.27 -5.40
CA PRO A 567 -35.22 -17.05 -4.20
C PRO A 567 -34.32 -16.28 -3.22
N LEU A 568 -34.63 -16.38 -1.92
CA LEU A 568 -33.90 -15.68 -0.86
C LEU A 568 -33.11 -16.65 0.02
N ILE A 569 -31.84 -16.37 0.27
CA ILE A 569 -31.01 -17.05 1.27
C ILE A 569 -30.44 -15.98 2.21
N LEU A 570 -31.15 -15.72 3.31
CA LEU A 570 -30.78 -14.68 4.27
C LEU A 570 -30.32 -15.32 5.57
N ASN A 571 -29.09 -15.04 6.00
CA ASN A 571 -28.50 -15.60 7.21
C ASN A 571 -27.95 -14.46 8.10
N ASN A 572 -28.52 -14.28 9.29
CA ASN A 572 -28.09 -13.23 10.22
C ASN A 572 -27.70 -13.82 11.59
N GLU A 573 -26.56 -13.39 12.13
CA GLU A 573 -26.10 -13.75 13.48
C GLU A 573 -26.05 -12.50 14.37
N ASN A 574 -26.63 -12.56 15.57
CA ASN A 574 -26.65 -11.47 16.56
C ASN A 574 -27.25 -10.16 15.99
N GLY A 575 -28.26 -10.27 15.14
CA GLY A 575 -28.82 -9.16 14.38
C GLY A 575 -30.30 -9.34 14.02
N SER A 576 -31.03 -8.23 13.87
CA SER A 576 -32.43 -8.25 13.47
C SER A 576 -32.57 -8.37 11.95
N THR A 577 -33.56 -9.14 11.50
CA THR A 577 -33.85 -9.35 10.07
C THR A 577 -35.29 -8.92 9.80
N ILE A 578 -35.46 -7.88 8.98
CA ILE A 578 -36.76 -7.30 8.61
C ILE A 578 -36.96 -7.53 7.11
N ILE A 579 -38.02 -8.24 6.74
CA ILE A 579 -38.27 -8.62 5.36
C ILE A 579 -39.71 -8.21 5.00
N ALA A 580 -39.87 -7.46 3.91
CA ALA A 580 -41.16 -7.25 3.27
C ALA A 580 -41.21 -8.06 1.98
N LEU A 581 -41.97 -9.16 1.99
CA LEU A 581 -42.16 -9.97 0.80
C LEU A 581 -43.08 -9.25 -0.20
N ASP A 582 -42.84 -9.48 -1.48
CA ASP A 582 -43.69 -9.03 -2.58
C ASP A 582 -44.50 -10.23 -3.12
N ASP A 583 -45.67 -9.98 -3.73
CA ASP A 583 -46.47 -10.98 -4.44
C ASP A 583 -45.71 -11.60 -5.63
N LEU A 584 -44.64 -10.93 -6.08
CA LEU A 584 -43.76 -11.37 -7.17
C LEU A 584 -42.71 -12.42 -6.75
N LEU A 585 -42.58 -12.74 -5.46
CA LEU A 585 -41.59 -13.71 -4.95
C LEU A 585 -41.78 -15.11 -5.54
N ARG A 586 -40.69 -15.70 -6.06
CA ARG A 586 -40.68 -17.04 -6.67
C ARG A 586 -39.58 -17.93 -6.10
N GLY A 587 -39.88 -19.23 -6.04
CA GLY A 587 -38.93 -20.26 -5.62
C GLY A 587 -38.87 -20.47 -4.10
N THR A 588 -38.04 -21.42 -3.69
CA THR A 588 -37.89 -21.80 -2.27
C THR A 588 -36.91 -20.84 -1.58
N SER A 589 -37.41 -20.07 -0.63
CA SER A 589 -36.61 -19.15 0.18
C SER A 589 -36.28 -19.75 1.55
N ARG A 590 -35.11 -19.41 2.10
CA ARG A 590 -34.65 -19.80 3.43
C ARG A 590 -34.09 -18.58 4.16
N ILE A 591 -34.68 -18.28 5.32
CA ILE A 591 -34.23 -17.22 6.22
C ILE A 591 -33.76 -17.92 7.50
N THR A 592 -32.55 -17.65 7.97
CA THR A 592 -32.04 -18.13 9.25
C THR A 592 -31.53 -16.97 10.10
N GLY A 593 -31.87 -17.00 11.39
CA GLY A 593 -31.43 -16.03 12.38
C GLY A 593 -30.91 -16.77 13.59
N SER A 594 -29.72 -16.42 14.05
CA SER A 594 -29.16 -16.89 15.33
C SER A 594 -29.03 -15.71 16.28
N PHE A 595 -29.65 -15.79 17.46
CA PHE A 595 -29.65 -14.72 18.47
C PHE A 595 -30.14 -13.36 17.95
N GLY A 596 -31.24 -13.36 17.19
CA GLY A 596 -31.84 -12.14 16.64
C GLY A 596 -33.31 -12.33 16.26
N ASN A 597 -34.04 -11.23 16.15
CA ASN A 597 -35.46 -11.23 15.78
C ASN A 597 -35.60 -11.29 14.25
N ILE A 598 -36.56 -12.09 13.77
CA ILE A 598 -36.94 -12.13 12.35
C ILE A 598 -38.39 -11.62 12.26
N THR A 599 -38.57 -10.51 11.56
CA THR A 599 -39.87 -9.91 11.26
C THR A 599 -40.13 -10.05 9.77
N VAL A 600 -41.17 -10.80 9.40
CA VAL A 600 -41.57 -10.99 8.00
C VAL A 600 -42.95 -10.37 7.79
N SER A 601 -43.02 -9.33 6.98
CA SER A 601 -44.26 -8.79 6.45
C SER A 601 -44.63 -9.56 5.18
N VAL A 602 -45.90 -9.97 5.08
CA VAL A 602 -46.41 -10.83 4.00
C VAL A 602 -47.70 -10.22 3.43
N PRO A 603 -47.79 -9.97 2.11
CA PRO A 603 -49.02 -9.49 1.49
C PRO A 603 -50.12 -10.55 1.55
N GLN A 604 -51.38 -10.14 1.75
CA GLN A 604 -52.52 -11.06 1.88
C GLN A 604 -52.83 -11.81 0.56
N SER A 605 -52.38 -11.25 -0.57
CA SER A 605 -52.48 -11.83 -1.91
C SER A 605 -51.45 -12.94 -2.18
N ALA A 606 -50.41 -13.06 -1.35
CA ALA A 606 -49.31 -13.99 -1.59
C ALA A 606 -49.75 -15.45 -1.57
N ASN A 607 -49.27 -16.24 -2.54
CA ASN A 607 -49.49 -17.68 -2.59
C ASN A 607 -48.26 -18.42 -2.08
N LEU A 608 -48.17 -18.63 -0.76
CA LEU A 608 -46.99 -19.20 -0.12
C LEU A 608 -47.29 -20.12 1.07
N LEU A 609 -46.36 -21.05 1.29
CA LEU A 609 -46.30 -21.91 2.47
C LEU A 609 -45.10 -21.46 3.31
N LEU A 610 -45.39 -20.83 4.46
CA LEU A 610 -44.38 -20.38 5.41
C LEU A 610 -44.23 -21.43 6.52
N LEU A 611 -43.00 -21.93 6.69
CA LEU A 611 -42.61 -22.86 7.74
C LEU A 611 -41.64 -22.15 8.71
N ALA A 612 -42.13 -21.81 9.90
CA ALA A 612 -41.34 -21.20 10.96
C ALA A 612 -40.91 -22.25 11.99
N ASN A 613 -39.67 -22.20 12.44
CA ASN A 613 -39.14 -23.06 13.52
C ASN A 613 -38.15 -22.26 14.35
N THR A 614 -38.38 -22.17 15.65
CA THR A 614 -37.55 -21.37 16.57
C THR A 614 -37.48 -22.04 17.94
N ASN A 615 -36.41 -21.77 18.68
CA ASN A 615 -36.27 -22.14 20.10
C ASN A 615 -36.87 -21.06 21.03
N GLY A 616 -37.46 -20.00 20.46
CA GLY A 616 -38.16 -18.94 21.20
C GLY A 616 -39.68 -18.96 20.97
N SER A 617 -40.32 -17.80 21.11
CA SER A 617 -41.73 -17.60 20.79
C SER A 617 -41.95 -17.28 19.31
N ILE A 618 -43.14 -17.58 18.81
CA ILE A 618 -43.66 -17.11 17.52
C ILE A 618 -44.87 -16.24 17.83
N ASN A 619 -44.89 -14.99 17.36
CA ASN A 619 -46.07 -14.13 17.40
C ASN A 619 -46.49 -13.78 15.96
N THR A 620 -47.79 -13.68 15.71
CA THR A 620 -48.31 -13.46 14.36
C THR A 620 -49.77 -13.00 14.39
N ASP A 621 -50.07 -11.97 13.60
CA ASP A 621 -51.43 -11.46 13.39
C ASP A 621 -52.17 -12.21 12.26
N LEU A 622 -51.51 -13.18 11.62
CA LEU A 622 -52.04 -14.02 10.54
C LEU A 622 -52.48 -15.38 11.11
N PRO A 623 -53.44 -16.10 10.48
CA PRO A 623 -53.96 -17.38 10.96
C PRO A 623 -52.98 -18.55 10.74
N MET A 624 -51.85 -18.52 11.47
CA MET A 624 -50.81 -19.56 11.47
C MET A 624 -51.15 -20.65 12.49
N GLN A 625 -50.95 -21.92 12.11
CA GLN A 625 -51.01 -23.03 13.05
C GLN A 625 -49.68 -23.13 13.80
N ILE A 626 -49.69 -22.84 15.11
CA ILE A 626 -48.51 -22.90 15.98
C ILE A 626 -48.59 -24.15 16.86
N THR A 627 -47.53 -24.96 16.85
CA THR A 627 -47.32 -26.08 17.77
C THR A 627 -46.10 -25.77 18.64
N THR A 628 -46.33 -25.54 19.92
CA THR A 628 -45.30 -25.25 20.91
C THR A 628 -45.02 -26.49 21.75
N GLY A 629 -43.76 -26.94 21.78
CA GLY A 629 -43.24 -27.91 22.75
C GLY A 629 -42.24 -27.26 23.70
N ASP A 630 -41.80 -27.99 24.72
CA ASP A 630 -41.06 -27.47 25.89
C ASP A 630 -39.86 -26.56 25.58
N GLU A 631 -39.15 -26.78 24.47
CA GLU A 631 -38.01 -25.96 24.03
C GLU A 631 -38.12 -25.43 22.58
N LYS A 632 -39.19 -25.77 21.84
CA LYS A 632 -39.28 -25.51 20.38
C LYS A 632 -40.68 -25.17 19.93
N SER A 633 -40.81 -24.04 19.24
CA SER A 633 -42.03 -23.57 18.58
C SER A 633 -41.94 -23.81 17.08
N ARG A 634 -42.98 -24.42 16.51
CA ARG A 634 -43.15 -24.61 15.05
C ARG A 634 -44.43 -23.91 14.58
N GLY A 635 -44.32 -23.10 13.54
CA GLY A 635 -45.43 -22.41 12.90
C GLY A 635 -45.59 -22.85 11.45
N VAL A 636 -46.83 -23.13 11.02
CA VAL A 636 -47.19 -23.42 9.63
C VAL A 636 -48.29 -22.46 9.21
N LEU A 637 -48.01 -21.63 8.19
CA LEU A 637 -48.97 -20.72 7.59
C LEU A 637 -49.06 -21.02 6.09
N LYS A 638 -50.28 -21.15 5.59
CA LYS A 638 -50.57 -21.33 4.16
C LYS A 638 -51.46 -20.19 3.69
N LEU A 639 -50.95 -19.40 2.75
CA LEU A 639 -51.67 -18.31 2.08
C LEU A 639 -51.84 -18.65 0.59
N GLY A 640 -52.85 -18.09 -0.05
CA GLY A 640 -53.24 -18.41 -1.43
C GLY A 640 -54.36 -19.45 -1.56
N ARG A 641 -54.96 -19.54 -2.75
CA ARG A 641 -56.02 -20.52 -3.05
C ARG A 641 -55.42 -21.90 -3.30
N SER A 642 -56.12 -22.92 -2.78
CA SER A 642 -55.89 -24.35 -3.01
C SER A 642 -56.07 -24.74 -4.48
#